data_AF-A0A2D7PDI0-F1
#
_entry.id   AF-A0A2D7PDI0-F1
#
_cell.length_a   1.000
_cell.length_b   1.000
_cell.length_c   1.000
_cell.angle_alpha   90.00
_cell.angle_beta   90.00
_cell.angle_gamma   90.00
#
_symmetry.space_group_name_H-M   'P 1'
#
loop_
_entity.id
_entity.type
_entity.pdbx_description
1 polymer ?
#
loop_
_entity_poly.entity_id
_entity_poly.type
_entity_poly.pdbx_seq_one_letter_code
_entity_poly.pdbx_strand_id
1 'polypeptide(L)'
;MSNKDYTEQILREQVMLDRGTLRFRNKEDRQKSKSKSIIYINKIEQALEKVIEGLKNDIEEVEQASSGRRPLWLTEIKDLCLDKLVFQGLNCFADAAGATEKSSINTVINKIGKRIEAEKLLLLIDNIEDRTYINKKGVTKKFSVKNDIKRKAFEHSGVYEKRISYAKHLTNLQGVISPNWSVSRRTHVATPIYNAILKYSKLFDKRTIHGFKNTKTYLEYKPEIQKEIENEFNRVDWMKPLWDFMWVPPRDWTGMYEGGYLTPRLSGLCRMVKQSTFKQEEQIRNDFEKAKRQGTLPKYALALNALQKVPLKINQRLVEIVEYCWKNDIRVGSKFPVKKIYEEMPMLPVEDWRKLSKEAKARHIFASKKIISRNSEARSNRDIMARDLATAKENFNRIFWIVWNLDHRMRFYPMTSLNYHRDDHIKSWFLLANGAKLDLTNDHWLRIHLANTGDFEKISKKSLDERIQWVADNEYFIMEIARDPEGTVDDWSKADKPFQFLAACIEYSNYITATENGEDYICHLAPALDGQNSGCQHYSAASRDRATGDLVGLVPSDRPKDVYQKLADLVNAELIKISKERKKQEGETQEDFKERLKYVDKWLAFGVTRKHLKTNCMTYVYSSKLYGFQKQIKKDIMDEEDREIHESGDPNRTHSWGSEKEQKAACLVLARISFDCVQQVLTSAKEGMEFFIELASALAKENKPVSWRTPIGFPVVQKYTKNNVVKIKCFLYDMEIKKLKRSQITLKNETDRNGDKSTANPIDPFSSRNGISPNVIHSYDASHMALTILKLKEQKVDDFMMIHDSFSVLPEHSWLLYDTVREMFVYQYQDHCMYMNLYKSVIAKLKDPDVLKNLKFPTKGDLDLNLIKQSDYCFS
;
A
#
# COMPACT_ATOMS: atom_id res chain seq x y z
N MET A 1 -23.49 -26.78 -1.80
CA MET A 1 -24.14 -25.45 -1.73
C MET A 1 -25.43 -25.49 -2.50
N SER A 2 -26.43 -24.76 -2.04
CA SER A 2 -27.75 -24.71 -2.66
C SER A 2 -27.83 -23.65 -3.76
N ASN A 3 -28.79 -23.78 -4.69
CA ASN A 3 -29.09 -22.71 -5.67
C ASN A 3 -29.46 -21.38 -4.99
N LYS A 4 -29.97 -21.44 -3.76
CA LYS A 4 -30.27 -20.26 -2.95
C LYS A 4 -28.99 -19.50 -2.58
N ASP A 5 -27.92 -20.19 -2.18
CA ASP A 5 -26.64 -19.56 -1.80
C ASP A 5 -26.01 -18.80 -2.98
N TYR A 6 -26.06 -19.38 -4.18
CA TYR A 6 -25.61 -18.72 -5.41
C TYR A 6 -26.45 -17.50 -5.75
N THR A 7 -27.77 -17.57 -5.54
CA THR A 7 -28.67 -16.42 -5.77
C THR A 7 -28.38 -15.30 -4.76
N GLU A 8 -28.22 -15.63 -3.48
CA GLU A 8 -27.80 -14.69 -2.43
C GLU A 8 -26.44 -14.05 -2.76
N GLN A 9 -25.48 -14.83 -3.26
CA GLN A 9 -24.19 -14.31 -3.69
C GLN A 9 -24.32 -13.36 -4.89
N ILE A 10 -25.13 -13.68 -5.90
CA ILE A 10 -25.35 -12.78 -7.04
C ILE A 10 -25.98 -11.47 -6.59
N LEU A 11 -26.97 -11.53 -5.68
CA LEU A 11 -27.55 -10.33 -5.07
C LEU A 11 -26.52 -9.55 -4.26
N ARG A 12 -25.66 -10.23 -3.49
CA ARG A 12 -24.55 -9.61 -2.76
C ARG A 12 -23.59 -8.90 -3.70
N GLU A 13 -23.19 -9.52 -4.81
CA GLU A 13 -22.33 -8.90 -5.81
C GLU A 13 -23.02 -7.74 -6.53
N GLN A 14 -24.33 -7.84 -6.76
CA GLN A 14 -25.12 -6.72 -7.26
C GLN A 14 -25.10 -5.57 -6.25
N VAL A 15 -25.23 -5.83 -4.95
CA VAL A 15 -25.05 -4.83 -3.89
C VAL A 15 -23.61 -4.31 -3.85
N MET A 16 -22.58 -5.13 -4.06
CA MET A 16 -21.19 -4.68 -4.18
C MET A 16 -21.03 -3.74 -5.39
N LEU A 17 -21.63 -4.10 -6.53
CA LEU A 17 -21.66 -3.30 -7.75
C LEU A 17 -22.51 -2.06 -7.59
N ASP A 18 -23.59 -2.07 -6.82
CA ASP A 18 -24.48 -0.94 -6.59
C ASP A 18 -23.89 -0.02 -5.55
N ARG A 19 -23.21 -0.52 -4.51
CA ARG A 19 -22.32 0.26 -3.65
C ARG A 19 -21.14 0.79 -4.44
N GLY A 20 -20.58 0.01 -5.35
CA GLY A 20 -19.49 0.36 -6.24
C GLY A 20 -19.88 1.39 -7.28
N THR A 21 -21.10 1.29 -7.78
CA THR A 21 -21.75 2.19 -8.74
C THR A 21 -22.30 3.38 -8.00
N LEU A 22 -22.72 3.29 -6.75
CA LEU A 22 -23.07 4.40 -5.87
C LEU A 22 -21.80 5.08 -5.39
N ARG A 23 -20.69 4.38 -5.21
CA ARG A 23 -19.37 4.95 -4.93
C ARG A 23 -18.75 5.51 -6.18
N PHE A 24 -18.94 4.92 -7.34
CA PHE A 24 -18.48 5.42 -8.61
C PHE A 24 -19.40 6.51 -9.12
N ARG A 25 -20.70 6.48 -8.83
CA ARG A 25 -21.68 7.56 -9.02
C ARG A 25 -21.60 8.57 -7.91
N ASN A 26 -21.09 8.30 -6.71
CA ASN A 26 -20.80 9.33 -5.71
C ASN A 26 -19.36 9.80 -5.86
N LYS A 27 -18.47 9.04 -6.52
CA LYS A 27 -17.12 9.44 -6.92
C LYS A 27 -17.20 10.15 -8.25
N GLU A 28 -18.13 9.81 -9.13
CA GLU A 28 -18.57 10.58 -10.30
C GLU A 28 -19.45 11.72 -9.80
N ASP A 29 -20.46 11.59 -8.97
CA ASP A 29 -21.08 12.75 -8.30
C ASP A 29 -20.09 13.43 -7.30
N ARG A 30 -18.82 12.98 -7.19
CA ARG A 30 -17.66 13.73 -6.65
C ARG A 30 -16.53 13.95 -7.71
N GLN A 31 -16.73 13.69 -9.01
CA GLN A 31 -15.75 13.83 -10.13
C GLN A 31 -16.39 14.29 -11.48
N LYS A 32 -17.59 13.80 -11.79
CA LYS A 32 -18.73 14.48 -12.43
C LYS A 32 -19.57 15.23 -11.38
N SER A 33 -19.07 16.32 -10.83
CA SER A 33 -19.92 17.29 -10.15
C SER A 33 -20.72 16.77 -8.95
N LYS A 34 -20.34 17.22 -7.77
CA LYS A 34 -21.23 17.29 -6.60
C LYS A 34 -22.54 18.04 -6.81
N SER A 35 -22.86 18.59 -7.98
CA SER A 35 -24.18 19.15 -8.33
C SER A 35 -25.32 18.13 -8.36
N LYS A 36 -25.36 17.13 -7.47
CA LYS A 36 -26.48 16.18 -7.34
C LYS A 36 -26.91 15.82 -5.92
N SER A 37 -26.18 16.20 -4.85
CA SER A 37 -26.90 16.31 -3.55
C SER A 37 -27.67 17.62 -3.59
N ILE A 38 -28.90 17.61 -3.06
CA ILE A 38 -29.78 18.78 -3.04
C ILE A 38 -29.07 19.98 -2.40
N ILE A 39 -28.31 19.77 -1.32
CA ILE A 39 -27.52 20.84 -0.68
C ILE A 39 -26.41 21.36 -1.59
N TYR A 40 -25.68 20.48 -2.28
CA TYR A 40 -24.61 20.91 -3.19
C TYR A 40 -25.14 21.62 -4.43
N ILE A 41 -26.25 21.14 -5.02
CA ILE A 41 -26.95 21.84 -6.10
C ILE A 41 -27.30 23.24 -5.63
N ASN A 42 -27.98 23.35 -4.49
CA ASN A 42 -28.43 24.63 -3.96
C ASN A 42 -27.26 25.60 -3.69
N LYS A 43 -26.14 25.13 -3.11
CA LYS A 43 -24.97 25.99 -2.84
C LYS A 43 -24.19 26.35 -4.11
N ILE A 44 -24.07 25.42 -5.07
CA ILE A 44 -23.43 25.71 -6.37
C ILE A 44 -24.28 26.68 -7.17
N GLU A 45 -25.61 26.51 -7.21
CA GLU A 45 -26.56 27.42 -7.86
C GLU A 45 -26.50 28.82 -7.22
N GLN A 46 -26.52 28.92 -5.88
CA GLN A 46 -26.37 30.19 -5.17
C GLN A 46 -25.02 30.89 -5.42
N ALA A 47 -23.96 30.13 -5.70
CA ALA A 47 -22.65 30.68 -6.02
C ALA A 47 -22.46 30.99 -7.51
N LEU A 48 -23.22 30.32 -8.39
CA LEU A 48 -23.06 30.37 -9.84
C LEU A 48 -23.23 31.80 -10.36
N GLU A 49 -24.32 32.48 -9.99
CA GLU A 49 -24.61 33.86 -10.42
C GLU A 49 -23.49 34.82 -10.02
N LYS A 50 -23.06 34.77 -8.75
CA LYS A 50 -22.00 35.63 -8.21
C LYS A 50 -20.66 35.43 -8.92
N VAL A 51 -20.33 34.18 -9.25
CA VAL A 51 -19.08 33.87 -9.95
C VAL A 51 -19.16 34.29 -11.42
N ILE A 52 -20.32 34.15 -12.07
CA ILE A 52 -20.52 34.60 -13.46
C ILE A 52 -20.39 36.11 -13.56
N GLU A 53 -21.08 36.87 -12.70
CA GLU A 53 -21.02 38.34 -12.68
C GLU A 53 -19.59 38.82 -12.40
N GLY A 54 -18.95 38.24 -11.38
CA GLY A 54 -17.56 38.56 -11.07
C GLY A 54 -16.58 38.21 -12.19
N LEU A 55 -16.79 37.11 -12.91
CA LEU A 55 -15.96 36.73 -14.06
C LEU A 55 -16.17 37.68 -15.25
N LYS A 56 -17.40 38.14 -15.52
CA LYS A 56 -17.66 39.14 -16.55
C LYS A 56 -16.92 40.44 -16.26
N ASN A 57 -16.98 40.91 -15.02
CA ASN A 57 -16.24 42.10 -14.58
C ASN A 57 -14.71 41.90 -14.74
N ASP A 58 -14.19 40.73 -14.35
CA ASP A 58 -12.76 40.40 -14.52
C ASP A 58 -12.37 40.36 -16.02
N ILE A 59 -13.27 39.92 -16.92
CA ILE A 59 -13.03 39.92 -18.38
C ILE A 59 -13.03 41.34 -18.93
N GLU A 60 -14.02 42.15 -18.56
CA GLU A 60 -14.14 43.55 -19.00
C GLU A 60 -12.92 44.38 -18.57
N GLU A 61 -12.44 44.21 -17.34
CA GLU A 61 -11.21 44.87 -16.85
C GLU A 61 -10.00 44.50 -17.73
N VAL A 62 -9.88 43.23 -18.10
CA VAL A 62 -8.80 42.72 -18.96
C VAL A 62 -8.95 43.19 -20.41
N GLU A 63 -10.16 43.39 -20.91
CA GLU A 63 -10.44 43.93 -22.25
C GLU A 63 -10.19 45.45 -22.32
N GLN A 64 -10.53 46.18 -21.26
CA GLN A 64 -10.36 47.64 -21.17
C GLN A 64 -8.92 48.06 -20.83
N ALA A 65 -8.08 47.14 -20.34
CA ALA A 65 -6.69 47.44 -20.05
C ALA A 65 -5.97 48.03 -21.28
N SER A 66 -5.41 49.23 -21.12
CA SER A 66 -4.80 50.04 -22.19
C SER A 66 -3.36 49.64 -22.55
N SER A 67 -2.71 48.80 -21.75
CA SER A 67 -1.34 48.33 -21.99
C SER A 67 -1.16 46.87 -21.59
N GLY A 68 -0.28 46.16 -22.30
CA GLY A 68 0.07 44.77 -22.03
C GLY A 68 -0.41 43.76 -23.09
N ARG A 69 0.25 42.60 -23.14
CA ARG A 69 -0.12 41.50 -24.05
C ARG A 69 -1.44 40.89 -23.59
N ARG A 70 -2.47 40.91 -24.46
CA ARG A 70 -3.75 40.22 -24.20
C ARG A 70 -3.49 38.74 -23.90
N PRO A 71 -4.10 38.19 -22.83
CA PRO A 71 -3.83 36.83 -22.43
C PRO A 71 -4.48 35.82 -23.38
N LEU A 72 -3.80 34.71 -23.64
CA LEU A 72 -4.28 33.64 -24.55
C LEU A 72 -5.68 33.15 -24.18
N TRP A 73 -6.01 33.07 -22.90
CA TRP A 73 -7.30 32.54 -22.46
C TRP A 73 -8.48 33.39 -22.95
N LEU A 74 -8.29 34.70 -23.17
CA LEU A 74 -9.36 35.62 -23.58
C LEU A 74 -9.92 35.21 -24.95
N THR A 75 -9.05 34.91 -25.91
CA THR A 75 -9.47 34.45 -27.25
C THR A 75 -10.09 33.06 -27.24
N GLU A 76 -9.74 32.22 -26.26
CA GLU A 76 -10.24 30.83 -26.22
C GLU A 76 -11.64 30.73 -25.63
N ILE A 77 -11.96 31.57 -24.64
CA ILE A 77 -13.24 31.52 -23.92
C ILE A 77 -14.30 32.47 -24.48
N LYS A 78 -13.91 33.46 -25.31
CA LYS A 78 -14.82 34.50 -25.81
C LYS A 78 -16.07 33.95 -26.51
N ASP A 79 -15.92 32.88 -27.30
CA ASP A 79 -17.03 32.27 -28.06
C ASP A 79 -17.77 31.18 -27.29
N LEU A 80 -17.43 30.96 -26.02
CA LEU A 80 -17.98 29.89 -25.19
C LEU A 80 -18.98 30.44 -24.18
N CYS A 81 -20.01 29.66 -23.87
CA CYS A 81 -21.01 30.02 -22.86
C CYS A 81 -20.38 30.03 -21.45
N LEU A 82 -20.19 31.24 -20.89
CA LEU A 82 -19.57 31.43 -19.58
C LEU A 82 -20.29 30.66 -18.47
N ASP A 83 -21.62 30.61 -18.50
CA ASP A 83 -22.43 29.91 -17.50
C ASP A 83 -22.07 28.43 -17.44
N LYS A 84 -21.92 27.79 -18.60
CA LYS A 84 -21.48 26.39 -18.70
C LYS A 84 -20.06 26.20 -18.19
N LEU A 85 -19.15 27.12 -18.51
CA LEU A 85 -17.76 27.04 -18.09
C LEU A 85 -17.60 27.22 -16.56
N VAL A 86 -18.32 28.19 -15.99
CA VAL A 86 -18.33 28.44 -14.53
C VAL A 86 -18.96 27.27 -13.80
N PHE A 87 -20.09 26.75 -14.28
CA PHE A 87 -20.74 25.57 -13.71
C PHE A 87 -19.79 24.36 -13.73
N GLN A 88 -19.16 24.07 -14.86
CA GLN A 88 -18.16 22.99 -14.97
C GLN A 88 -16.94 23.22 -14.06
N GLY A 89 -16.53 24.47 -13.88
CA GLY A 89 -15.46 24.86 -12.96
C GLY A 89 -15.82 24.63 -11.50
N LEU A 90 -16.98 25.12 -11.06
CA LEU A 90 -17.51 24.92 -9.70
C LEU A 90 -17.65 23.44 -9.37
N ASN A 91 -18.09 22.65 -10.34
CA ASN A 91 -18.16 21.20 -10.23
C ASN A 91 -16.77 20.59 -10.01
N CYS A 92 -15.77 20.99 -10.79
CA CYS A 92 -14.39 20.53 -10.58
C CYS A 92 -13.83 20.91 -9.20
N PHE A 93 -14.19 22.08 -8.66
CA PHE A 93 -13.82 22.52 -7.31
C PHE A 93 -14.50 21.70 -6.22
N ALA A 94 -15.82 21.54 -6.31
CA ALA A 94 -16.62 20.77 -5.38
C ALA A 94 -16.14 19.31 -5.31
N ASP A 95 -15.89 18.72 -6.48
CA ASP A 95 -15.32 17.39 -6.64
C ASP A 95 -13.98 17.25 -5.91
N ALA A 96 -13.09 18.24 -6.07
CA ALA A 96 -11.78 18.23 -5.45
C ALA A 96 -11.81 18.45 -3.93
N ALA A 97 -12.63 19.40 -3.48
CA ALA A 97 -12.80 19.73 -2.06
C ALA A 97 -13.43 18.58 -1.27
N GLY A 98 -14.32 17.84 -1.93
CA GLY A 98 -15.08 16.74 -1.35
C GLY A 98 -14.52 15.35 -1.54
N ALA A 99 -13.39 15.21 -2.24
CA ALA A 99 -12.78 13.92 -2.46
C ALA A 99 -12.13 13.38 -1.18
N THR A 100 -12.33 12.08 -0.91
CA THR A 100 -11.69 11.35 0.19
C THR A 100 -10.17 11.34 0.02
N GLU A 101 -9.70 11.20 -1.23
CA GLU A 101 -8.33 11.52 -1.63
C GLU A 101 -8.29 12.93 -2.21
N LYS A 102 -7.78 13.89 -1.42
CA LYS A 102 -7.74 15.30 -1.82
C LYS A 102 -6.97 15.46 -3.14
N SER A 103 -7.61 16.07 -4.14
CA SER A 103 -6.95 16.41 -5.40
C SER A 103 -6.13 17.69 -5.25
N SER A 104 -4.89 17.69 -5.76
CA SER A 104 -4.08 18.90 -5.76
C SER A 104 -4.68 19.96 -6.69
N ILE A 105 -4.50 21.23 -6.35
CA ILE A 105 -4.92 22.38 -7.18
C ILE A 105 -4.44 22.23 -8.63
N ASN A 106 -3.21 21.75 -8.84
CA ASN A 106 -2.66 21.48 -10.17
C ASN A 106 -3.59 20.56 -10.98
N THR A 107 -4.07 19.49 -10.36
CA THR A 107 -4.97 18.51 -10.98
C THR A 107 -6.31 19.14 -11.32
N VAL A 108 -6.85 19.99 -10.43
CA VAL A 108 -8.12 20.69 -10.63
C VAL A 108 -8.05 21.64 -11.82
N ILE A 109 -7.00 22.46 -11.88
CA ILE A 109 -6.78 23.41 -12.99
C ILE A 109 -6.68 22.66 -14.32
N ASN A 110 -5.95 21.54 -14.37
CA ASN A 110 -5.86 20.72 -15.58
C ASN A 110 -7.21 20.09 -15.96
N LYS A 111 -8.03 19.67 -14.98
CA LYS A 111 -9.39 19.16 -15.23
C LYS A 111 -10.29 20.24 -15.83
N ILE A 112 -10.30 21.44 -15.25
CA ILE A 112 -11.04 22.61 -15.79
C ILE A 112 -10.61 22.85 -17.24
N GLY A 113 -9.31 22.86 -17.52
CA GLY A 113 -8.79 23.04 -18.88
C GLY A 113 -9.24 21.96 -19.86
N LYS A 114 -9.32 20.70 -19.43
CA LYS A 114 -9.88 19.60 -20.24
C LYS A 114 -11.38 19.76 -20.52
N ARG A 115 -12.15 20.34 -19.58
CA ARG A 115 -13.57 20.63 -19.78
C ARG A 115 -13.78 21.76 -20.79
N ILE A 116 -13.00 22.84 -20.69
CA ILE A 116 -13.06 23.95 -21.65
C ILE A 116 -12.67 23.49 -23.07
N GLU A 117 -11.63 22.66 -23.19
CA GLU A 117 -11.23 22.06 -24.48
C GLU A 117 -12.37 21.21 -25.09
N ALA A 118 -13.11 20.48 -24.25
CA ALA A 118 -14.25 19.71 -24.70
C ALA A 118 -15.42 20.59 -25.15
N GLU A 119 -15.70 21.71 -24.47
CA GLU A 119 -16.70 22.68 -24.93
C GLU A 119 -16.32 23.32 -26.26
N LYS A 120 -15.03 23.64 -26.47
CA LYS A 120 -14.54 24.13 -27.78
C LYS A 120 -14.71 23.07 -28.86
N LEU A 121 -14.46 21.80 -28.56
CA LEU A 121 -14.74 20.69 -29.49
C LEU A 121 -16.23 20.57 -29.80
N LEU A 122 -17.12 20.73 -28.81
CA LEU A 122 -18.57 20.68 -29.03
C LEU A 122 -19.05 21.82 -29.91
N LEU A 123 -18.54 23.04 -29.71
CA LEU A 123 -18.83 24.18 -30.59
C LEU A 123 -18.43 23.88 -32.04
N LEU A 124 -17.26 23.27 -32.26
CA LEU A 124 -16.82 22.87 -33.60
C LEU A 124 -17.72 21.78 -34.20
N ILE A 125 -18.17 20.82 -33.38
CA ILE A 125 -19.11 19.76 -33.82
C ILE A 125 -20.46 20.38 -34.19
N ASP A 126 -20.93 21.38 -33.46
CA ASP A 126 -22.22 22.04 -33.73
C ASP A 126 -22.21 22.85 -35.03
N ASN A 127 -21.02 23.28 -35.49
CA ASN A 127 -20.81 23.95 -36.77
C ASN A 127 -20.65 22.97 -37.95
N ILE A 128 -20.71 21.64 -37.75
CA ILE A 128 -20.66 20.66 -38.84
C ILE A 128 -22.02 20.61 -39.53
N GLU A 129 -22.02 20.79 -40.86
CA GLU A 129 -23.23 20.71 -41.68
C GLU A 129 -23.84 19.30 -41.69
N ASP A 130 -25.17 19.24 -41.65
CA ASP A 130 -25.91 17.97 -41.77
C ASP A 130 -25.88 17.47 -43.21
N ARG A 131 -25.75 16.16 -43.40
CA ARG A 131 -25.71 15.55 -44.74
C ARG A 131 -27.11 15.22 -45.23
N THR A 132 -27.37 15.41 -46.52
CA THR A 132 -28.58 14.94 -47.18
C THR A 132 -28.28 13.69 -48.00
N TYR A 133 -29.18 12.71 -47.97
CA TYR A 133 -29.10 11.53 -48.84
C TYR A 133 -30.48 11.12 -49.33
N ILE A 134 -30.53 10.56 -50.53
CA ILE A 134 -31.77 10.02 -51.12
C ILE A 134 -31.88 8.56 -50.72
N ASN A 135 -32.96 8.19 -50.05
CA ASN A 135 -33.18 6.81 -49.66
C ASN A 135 -33.63 5.94 -50.85
N LYS A 136 -33.71 4.61 -50.66
CA LYS A 136 -34.14 3.65 -51.69
C LYS A 136 -35.56 3.90 -52.26
N LYS A 137 -36.35 4.79 -51.66
CA LYS A 137 -37.69 5.19 -52.10
C LYS A 137 -37.72 6.58 -52.77
N GLY A 138 -36.56 7.16 -53.09
CA GLY A 138 -36.47 8.47 -53.76
C GLY A 138 -36.68 9.68 -52.83
N VAL A 139 -36.74 9.49 -51.50
CA VAL A 139 -37.01 10.57 -50.54
C VAL A 139 -35.70 11.10 -49.97
N THR A 140 -35.50 12.42 -50.08
CA THR A 140 -34.38 13.14 -49.44
C THR A 140 -34.54 13.12 -47.93
N LYS A 141 -33.59 12.49 -47.22
CA LYS A 141 -33.50 12.51 -45.75
C LYS A 141 -32.31 13.34 -45.31
N LYS A 142 -32.50 14.13 -44.25
CA LYS A 142 -31.42 14.79 -43.51
C LYS A 142 -30.84 13.83 -42.47
N PHE A 143 -29.53 13.67 -42.49
CA PHE A 143 -28.75 12.93 -41.50
C PHE A 143 -27.93 13.91 -40.69
N SER A 144 -28.22 13.98 -39.39
CA SER A 144 -27.50 14.90 -38.52
C SER A 144 -26.15 14.34 -38.09
N VAL A 145 -25.09 14.80 -38.76
CA VAL A 145 -23.71 14.36 -38.51
C VAL A 145 -23.30 14.70 -37.08
N LYS A 146 -23.65 15.90 -36.59
CA LYS A 146 -23.37 16.33 -35.22
C LYS A 146 -24.02 15.42 -34.15
N ASN A 147 -25.28 15.05 -34.34
CA ASN A 147 -25.99 14.19 -33.40
C ASN A 147 -25.43 12.75 -33.45
N ASP A 148 -25.03 12.27 -34.62
CA ASP A 148 -24.40 10.96 -34.75
C ASP A 148 -23.02 10.91 -34.08
N ILE A 149 -22.19 11.96 -34.21
CA ILE A 149 -20.91 12.06 -33.49
C ILE A 149 -21.13 12.05 -31.97
N LYS A 150 -22.05 12.90 -31.47
CA LYS A 150 -22.37 12.99 -30.04
C LYS A 150 -22.87 11.66 -29.49
N ARG A 151 -23.76 10.99 -30.24
CA ARG A 151 -24.33 9.68 -29.88
C ARG A 151 -23.26 8.58 -29.86
N LYS A 152 -22.52 8.41 -30.96
CA LYS A 152 -21.47 7.38 -31.08
C LYS A 152 -20.36 7.56 -30.05
N ALA A 153 -19.98 8.81 -29.74
CA ALA A 153 -19.05 9.09 -28.66
C ALA A 153 -19.56 8.67 -27.29
N PHE A 154 -20.86 8.78 -27.04
CA PHE A 154 -21.47 8.34 -25.79
C PHE A 154 -21.62 6.81 -25.71
N GLU A 155 -21.95 6.16 -26.82
CA GLU A 155 -22.09 4.69 -26.96
C GLU A 155 -20.74 3.96 -26.81
N HIS A 156 -19.64 4.56 -27.28
CA HIS A 156 -18.33 3.89 -27.36
C HIS A 156 -17.64 3.64 -26.00
N SER A 157 -17.96 4.41 -24.96
CA SER A 157 -17.29 4.27 -23.66
C SER A 157 -18.08 4.93 -22.53
N GLY A 158 -18.09 4.35 -21.32
CA GLY A 158 -18.57 5.03 -20.11
C GLY A 158 -17.61 6.10 -19.56
N VAL A 159 -16.33 6.04 -19.95
CA VAL A 159 -15.25 6.90 -19.43
C VAL A 159 -15.13 8.18 -20.25
N TYR A 160 -15.25 9.34 -19.60
CA TYR A 160 -15.29 10.68 -20.22
C TYR A 160 -14.09 10.95 -21.14
N GLU A 161 -12.86 10.66 -20.73
CA GLU A 161 -11.67 10.93 -21.56
C GLU A 161 -11.67 10.11 -22.86
N LYS A 162 -12.14 8.85 -22.80
CA LYS A 162 -12.27 8.00 -23.99
C LYS A 162 -13.38 8.52 -24.91
N ARG A 163 -14.50 9.01 -24.36
CA ARG A 163 -15.58 9.66 -25.14
C ARG A 163 -15.04 10.84 -25.92
N ILE A 164 -14.30 11.73 -25.26
CA ILE A 164 -13.71 12.91 -25.91
C ILE A 164 -12.68 12.50 -26.96
N SER A 165 -11.81 11.54 -26.67
CA SER A 165 -10.83 11.05 -27.65
C SER A 165 -11.49 10.48 -28.91
N TYR A 166 -12.58 9.73 -28.73
CA TYR A 166 -13.34 9.17 -29.84
C TYR A 166 -14.13 10.24 -30.60
N ALA A 167 -14.74 11.20 -29.88
CA ALA A 167 -15.39 12.36 -30.50
C ALA A 167 -14.40 13.13 -31.38
N LYS A 168 -13.18 13.40 -30.90
CA LYS A 168 -12.10 14.03 -31.69
C LYS A 168 -11.79 13.24 -32.96
N HIS A 169 -11.67 11.91 -32.86
CA HIS A 169 -11.44 11.06 -34.02
C HIS A 169 -12.57 11.17 -35.04
N LEU A 170 -13.83 11.05 -34.61
CA LEU A 170 -15.00 11.17 -35.50
C LEU A 170 -15.12 12.57 -36.13
N THR A 171 -14.82 13.63 -35.38
CA THR A 171 -14.78 15.01 -35.88
C THR A 171 -13.69 15.18 -36.94
N ASN A 172 -12.49 14.63 -36.72
CA ASN A 172 -11.41 14.66 -37.69
C ASN A 172 -11.78 13.91 -38.99
N LEU A 173 -12.55 12.82 -38.91
CA LEU A 173 -13.07 12.11 -40.09
C LEU A 173 -14.05 12.96 -40.92
N GLN A 174 -14.61 14.03 -40.34
CA GLN A 174 -15.42 15.01 -41.09
C GLN A 174 -14.59 16.15 -41.68
N GLY A 175 -13.26 16.09 -41.62
CA GLY A 175 -12.37 17.14 -42.12
C GLY A 175 -12.22 18.34 -41.16
N VAL A 176 -12.84 18.30 -39.98
CA VAL A 176 -12.72 19.36 -38.97
C VAL A 176 -11.57 19.04 -38.02
N ILE A 177 -10.57 19.91 -37.95
CA ILE A 177 -9.40 19.74 -37.09
C ILE A 177 -9.82 19.95 -35.63
N SER A 178 -9.86 18.88 -34.85
CA SER A 178 -10.14 18.96 -33.41
C SER A 178 -9.02 19.65 -32.62
N PRO A 179 -9.36 20.38 -31.54
CA PRO A 179 -8.36 20.98 -30.67
C PRO A 179 -7.52 19.89 -30.00
N ASN A 180 -6.19 20.03 -30.07
CA ASN A 180 -5.24 19.18 -29.36
C ASN A 180 -4.39 20.03 -28.43
N TRP A 181 -4.97 20.45 -27.30
CA TRP A 181 -4.30 21.39 -26.41
C TRP A 181 -3.21 20.70 -25.59
N SER A 182 -2.03 21.31 -25.56
CA SER A 182 -0.98 20.93 -24.62
C SER A 182 -1.44 21.16 -23.17
N VAL A 183 -0.82 20.45 -22.23
CA VAL A 183 -1.06 20.64 -20.79
C VAL A 183 -0.86 22.11 -20.37
N SER A 184 0.11 22.80 -20.99
CA SER A 184 0.35 24.23 -20.80
C SER A 184 -0.83 25.08 -21.25
N ARG A 185 -1.36 24.88 -22.47
CA ARG A 185 -2.50 25.64 -22.98
C ARG A 185 -3.75 25.42 -22.12
N ARG A 186 -4.07 24.16 -21.78
CA ARG A 186 -5.18 23.82 -20.87
C ARG A 186 -5.08 24.57 -19.54
N THR A 187 -3.87 24.65 -18.97
CA THR A 187 -3.63 25.31 -17.68
C THR A 187 -3.86 26.82 -17.77
N HIS A 188 -3.35 27.49 -18.81
CA HIS A 188 -3.57 28.93 -18.98
C HIS A 188 -5.04 29.27 -19.20
N VAL A 189 -5.74 28.50 -20.04
CA VAL A 189 -7.17 28.71 -20.33
C VAL A 189 -8.06 28.48 -19.10
N ALA A 190 -7.66 27.58 -18.19
CA ALA A 190 -8.39 27.32 -16.95
C ALA A 190 -8.24 28.40 -15.87
N THR A 191 -7.16 29.19 -15.90
CA THR A 191 -6.85 30.16 -14.83
C THR A 191 -7.92 31.23 -14.55
N PRO A 192 -8.58 31.89 -15.53
CA PRO A 192 -9.61 32.89 -15.24
C PRO A 192 -10.79 32.30 -14.46
N ILE A 193 -11.31 31.14 -14.90
CA ILE A 193 -12.44 30.47 -14.23
C ILE A 193 -12.04 29.99 -12.83
N TYR A 194 -10.85 29.40 -12.69
CA TYR A 194 -10.31 29.01 -11.38
C TYR A 194 -10.20 30.19 -10.41
N ASN A 195 -9.73 31.35 -10.89
CA ASN A 195 -9.56 32.55 -10.08
C ASN A 195 -10.91 33.16 -9.68
N ALA A 196 -11.85 33.27 -10.62
CA ALA A 196 -13.19 33.77 -10.35
C ALA A 196 -13.93 32.92 -9.30
N ILE A 197 -13.83 31.58 -9.39
CA ILE A 197 -14.44 30.69 -8.40
C ILE A 197 -13.89 30.94 -6.99
N LEU A 198 -12.57 31.05 -6.84
CA LEU A 198 -11.96 31.34 -5.53
C LEU A 198 -12.31 32.74 -5.01
N LYS A 199 -12.36 33.73 -5.91
CA LYS A 199 -12.62 35.13 -5.56
C LYS A 199 -14.08 35.36 -5.14
N TYR A 200 -15.04 34.73 -5.82
CA TYR A 200 -16.46 35.09 -5.70
C TYR A 200 -17.36 34.03 -5.07
N SER A 201 -17.03 32.73 -5.14
CA SER A 201 -17.96 31.68 -4.65
C SER A 201 -18.13 31.66 -3.14
N LYS A 202 -17.10 32.05 -2.38
CA LYS A 202 -17.02 31.95 -0.91
C LYS A 202 -17.21 30.53 -0.34
N LEU A 203 -17.21 29.47 -1.17
CA LEU A 203 -17.48 28.09 -0.75
C LEU A 203 -16.23 27.29 -0.35
N PHE A 204 -15.08 27.66 -0.91
CA PHE A 204 -13.86 26.86 -0.87
C PHE A 204 -12.73 27.55 -0.13
N ASP A 205 -11.84 26.75 0.44
CA ASP A 205 -10.57 27.16 1.02
C ASP A 205 -9.40 26.32 0.45
N LYS A 206 -8.17 26.70 0.76
CA LYS A 206 -6.94 26.03 0.33
C LYS A 206 -6.18 25.53 1.54
N ARG A 207 -5.87 24.24 1.53
CA ARG A 207 -4.95 23.64 2.50
C ARG A 207 -3.60 23.35 1.86
N THR A 208 -2.56 24.01 2.36
CA THR A 208 -1.19 23.78 1.88
C THR A 208 -0.44 22.85 2.82
N ILE A 209 0.02 21.72 2.29
CA ILE A 209 0.89 20.78 2.98
C ILE A 209 2.32 20.99 2.47
N HIS A 210 3.18 21.52 3.34
CA HIS A 210 4.59 21.71 3.07
C HIS A 210 5.37 20.42 3.38
N GLY A 211 5.83 19.72 2.34
CA GLY A 211 6.78 18.62 2.45
C GLY A 211 8.22 19.09 2.23
N PHE A 212 9.18 18.24 2.58
CA PHE A 212 10.61 18.56 2.50
C PHE A 212 11.10 18.91 1.08
N LYS A 213 10.56 18.25 0.04
CA LYS A 213 10.91 18.53 -1.38
C LYS A 213 9.78 19.16 -2.18
N ASN A 214 8.53 18.96 -1.76
CA ASN A 214 7.35 19.34 -2.51
C ASN A 214 6.30 19.96 -1.59
N THR A 215 5.79 21.12 -1.98
CA THR A 215 4.59 21.72 -1.40
C THR A 215 3.40 21.27 -2.23
N LYS A 216 2.38 20.71 -1.59
CA LYS A 216 1.11 20.35 -2.24
C LYS A 216 -0.01 21.18 -1.64
N THR A 217 -0.76 21.86 -2.49
CA THR A 217 -1.96 22.59 -2.06
C THR A 217 -3.20 21.87 -2.58
N TYR A 218 -4.16 21.68 -1.69
CA TYR A 218 -5.43 21.02 -1.92
C TYR A 218 -6.57 22.02 -1.73
N LEU A 219 -7.71 21.74 -2.38
CA LEU A 219 -8.95 22.45 -2.10
C LEU A 219 -9.70 21.74 -0.97
N GLU A 220 -10.34 22.51 -0.12
CA GLU A 220 -11.25 22.04 0.93
C GLU A 220 -12.51 22.92 0.95
N TYR A 221 -13.59 22.43 1.55
CA TYR A 221 -14.73 23.30 1.85
C TYR A 221 -14.39 24.16 3.05
N LYS A 222 -15.02 25.33 3.15
CA LYS A 222 -14.99 26.08 4.40
C LYS A 222 -15.57 25.26 5.56
N PRO A 223 -15.07 25.43 6.80
CA PRO A 223 -15.49 24.63 7.95
C PRO A 223 -17.01 24.60 8.17
N GLU A 224 -17.70 25.73 8.01
CA GLU A 224 -19.16 25.79 8.16
C GLU A 224 -19.88 24.84 7.19
N ILE A 225 -19.47 24.89 5.91
CA ILE A 225 -20.03 24.06 4.83
C ILE A 225 -19.66 22.58 5.04
N GLN A 226 -18.45 22.31 5.51
CA GLN A 226 -17.99 20.95 5.81
C GLN A 226 -18.83 20.31 6.92
N LYS A 227 -19.19 21.06 7.97
CA LYS A 227 -20.03 20.59 9.07
C LYS A 227 -21.47 20.30 8.64
N GLU A 228 -22.05 21.16 7.78
CA GLU A 228 -23.37 20.92 7.17
C GLU A 228 -23.39 19.62 6.35
N ILE A 229 -22.32 19.34 5.60
CA ILE A 229 -22.17 18.09 4.81
C ILE A 229 -22.05 16.86 5.71
N GLU A 230 -21.40 16.98 6.87
CA GLU A 230 -21.12 15.84 7.76
C GLU A 230 -22.35 15.35 8.53
N ASN A 231 -23.35 16.19 8.75
CA ASN A 231 -24.52 15.89 9.58
C ASN A 231 -25.62 15.06 8.87
N GLU A 232 -25.61 14.91 7.54
CA GLU A 232 -26.68 14.21 6.79
C GLU A 232 -26.33 12.83 6.23
N PHE A 233 -25.05 12.44 6.17
CA PHE A 233 -24.67 11.15 5.57
C PHE A 233 -24.79 9.98 6.56
N ASN A 234 -25.64 8.98 6.26
CA ASN A 234 -25.55 7.63 6.83
C ASN A 234 -24.19 7.01 6.44
N ARG A 235 -23.18 7.28 7.26
CA ARG A 235 -21.74 7.11 6.98
C ARG A 235 -21.33 5.64 6.80
N VAL A 236 -22.03 4.70 7.43
CA VAL A 236 -21.62 3.28 7.52
C VAL A 236 -21.84 2.53 6.21
N ASP A 237 -23.00 2.68 5.54
CA ASP A 237 -23.26 2.02 4.24
C ASP A 237 -22.37 2.55 3.12
N TRP A 238 -21.97 3.83 3.19
CA TRP A 238 -21.03 4.44 2.26
C TRP A 238 -19.61 3.85 2.38
N MET A 239 -19.24 3.39 3.58
CA MET A 239 -17.89 2.90 3.90
C MET A 239 -17.64 1.43 3.60
N LYS A 240 -18.69 0.60 3.38
CA LYS A 240 -18.54 -0.81 3.00
C LYS A 240 -17.75 -1.01 1.69
N PRO A 241 -16.67 -1.82 1.68
CA PRO A 241 -15.73 -1.92 0.55
C PRO A 241 -16.42 -2.37 -0.74
N LEU A 242 -15.83 -2.03 -1.91
CA LEU A 242 -16.30 -2.58 -3.19
C LEU A 242 -16.11 -4.10 -3.23
N TRP A 243 -14.99 -4.56 -2.68
CA TRP A 243 -14.63 -5.96 -2.62
C TRP A 243 -14.94 -6.47 -1.22
N ASP A 244 -15.92 -7.37 -1.16
CA ASP A 244 -16.39 -7.99 0.08
C ASP A 244 -16.27 -9.51 -0.04
N PHE A 245 -16.48 -10.23 1.06
CA PHE A 245 -16.42 -11.69 1.10
C PHE A 245 -17.43 -12.32 0.14
N MET A 246 -17.10 -13.50 -0.37
CA MET A 246 -18.05 -14.36 -1.08
C MET A 246 -18.69 -15.35 -0.12
N TRP A 247 -19.99 -15.61 -0.30
CA TRP A 247 -20.74 -16.63 0.45
C TRP A 247 -20.80 -17.97 -0.27
N VAL A 248 -20.14 -18.07 -1.43
CA VAL A 248 -19.88 -19.30 -2.19
C VAL A 248 -18.39 -19.30 -2.58
N PRO A 249 -17.79 -20.45 -2.93
CA PRO A 249 -16.43 -20.49 -3.47
C PRO A 249 -16.26 -19.56 -4.69
N PRO A 250 -15.16 -18.78 -4.75
CA PRO A 250 -14.84 -17.93 -5.89
C PRO A 250 -14.64 -18.73 -7.19
N ARG A 251 -14.89 -18.07 -8.32
CA ARG A 251 -14.55 -18.59 -9.64
C ARG A 251 -13.04 -18.70 -9.80
N ASP A 252 -12.62 -19.82 -10.38
CA ASP A 252 -11.22 -20.03 -10.73
C ASP A 252 -10.72 -18.95 -11.71
N TRP A 253 -9.52 -18.46 -11.44
CA TRP A 253 -8.74 -17.68 -12.38
C TRP A 253 -8.33 -18.56 -13.56
N THR A 254 -8.94 -18.30 -14.70
CA THR A 254 -8.69 -18.95 -16.00
C THR A 254 -8.04 -18.00 -17.01
N GLY A 255 -7.87 -16.73 -16.62
CA GLY A 255 -7.17 -15.70 -17.35
C GLY A 255 -6.95 -14.46 -16.50
N MET A 256 -6.36 -13.41 -17.08
CA MET A 256 -6.01 -12.17 -16.35
C MET A 256 -7.21 -11.42 -15.77
N TYR A 257 -8.38 -11.53 -16.43
CA TYR A 257 -9.63 -10.84 -16.10
C TYR A 257 -10.81 -11.83 -15.98
N GLU A 258 -10.50 -13.11 -15.82
CA GLU A 258 -11.47 -14.20 -15.83
C GLU A 258 -11.29 -15.01 -14.53
N GLY A 259 -12.01 -14.63 -13.48
CA GLY A 259 -11.92 -15.27 -12.16
C GLY A 259 -12.44 -14.41 -11.02
N GLY A 260 -12.37 -14.94 -9.80
CA GLY A 260 -12.81 -14.27 -8.58
C GLY A 260 -14.31 -14.29 -8.38
N TYR A 261 -14.98 -13.17 -8.62
CA TYR A 261 -16.43 -13.02 -8.39
C TYR A 261 -17.29 -13.70 -9.48
N LEU A 262 -18.55 -14.01 -9.17
CA LEU A 262 -19.45 -14.74 -10.07
C LEU A 262 -19.92 -13.89 -11.25
N THR A 263 -20.38 -12.67 -10.97
CA THR A 263 -21.01 -11.79 -11.95
C THR A 263 -19.99 -11.32 -12.99
N PRO A 264 -20.29 -11.42 -14.30
CA PRO A 264 -19.35 -11.01 -15.35
C PRO A 264 -18.86 -9.56 -15.19
N ARG A 265 -19.74 -8.67 -14.71
CA ARG A 265 -19.42 -7.25 -14.48
C ARG A 265 -18.41 -7.05 -13.37
N LEU A 266 -18.53 -7.75 -12.23
CA LEU A 266 -17.60 -7.61 -11.12
C LEU A 266 -16.28 -8.34 -11.43
N SER A 267 -16.37 -9.57 -11.96
CA SER A 267 -15.20 -10.35 -12.40
C SER A 267 -14.33 -9.60 -13.41
N GLY A 268 -14.92 -8.93 -14.41
CA GLY A 268 -14.17 -8.13 -15.39
C GLY A 268 -13.48 -6.88 -14.84
N LEU A 269 -13.85 -6.43 -13.63
CA LEU A 269 -13.14 -5.36 -12.90
C LEU A 269 -11.98 -5.90 -12.06
N CYS A 270 -11.99 -7.20 -11.76
CA CYS A 270 -10.93 -7.87 -11.05
C CYS A 270 -9.77 -8.16 -11.99
N ARG A 271 -8.55 -8.03 -11.45
CA ARG A 271 -7.32 -8.34 -12.19
C ARG A 271 -6.55 -9.36 -11.37
N MET A 272 -6.15 -10.45 -12.00
CA MET A 272 -5.37 -11.50 -11.35
C MET A 272 -4.01 -10.93 -10.90
N VAL A 273 -3.37 -10.07 -11.70
CA VAL A 273 -2.13 -9.38 -11.33
C VAL A 273 -2.36 -7.87 -11.23
N LYS A 274 -2.18 -7.32 -10.03
CA LYS A 274 -2.23 -5.87 -9.75
C LYS A 274 -0.98 -5.19 -10.31
N GLN A 275 -1.18 -4.01 -10.90
CA GLN A 275 -0.11 -3.14 -11.40
C GLN A 275 0.84 -3.81 -12.41
N SER A 276 0.37 -4.85 -13.09
CA SER A 276 1.11 -5.49 -14.16
C SER A 276 1.46 -4.51 -15.28
N THR A 277 2.60 -4.74 -15.90
CA THR A 277 2.97 -4.05 -17.14
C THR A 277 2.32 -4.75 -18.34
N PHE A 278 2.15 -4.04 -19.45
CA PHE A 278 1.65 -4.64 -20.70
C PHE A 278 2.45 -5.90 -21.10
N LYS A 279 3.78 -5.85 -21.00
CA LYS A 279 4.66 -6.98 -21.31
C LYS A 279 4.45 -8.17 -20.37
N GLN A 280 4.18 -7.90 -19.10
CA GLN A 280 3.89 -8.97 -18.14
C GLN A 280 2.55 -9.63 -18.45
N GLU A 281 1.51 -8.84 -18.75
CA GLU A 281 0.19 -9.35 -19.13
C GLU A 281 0.25 -10.20 -20.40
N GLU A 282 1.06 -9.80 -21.38
CA GLU A 282 1.32 -10.60 -22.57
C GLU A 282 1.94 -11.96 -22.25
N GLN A 283 2.96 -12.00 -21.39
CA GLN A 283 3.60 -13.25 -20.99
C GLN A 283 2.63 -14.15 -20.22
N ILE A 284 1.84 -13.59 -19.30
CA ILE A 284 0.82 -14.33 -18.54
C ILE A 284 -0.22 -14.92 -19.49
N ARG A 285 -0.72 -14.14 -20.47
CA ARG A 285 -1.67 -14.64 -21.48
C ARG A 285 -1.11 -15.83 -22.24
N ASN A 286 0.16 -15.75 -22.66
CA ASN A 286 0.83 -16.85 -23.35
C ASN A 286 0.98 -18.09 -22.46
N ASP A 287 1.22 -17.91 -21.16
CA ASP A 287 1.30 -19.02 -20.20
C ASP A 287 -0.06 -19.71 -20.04
N PHE A 288 -1.16 -18.96 -19.97
CA PHE A 288 -2.52 -19.53 -19.98
C PHE A 288 -2.83 -20.28 -21.27
N GLU A 289 -2.50 -19.72 -22.43
CA GLU A 289 -2.71 -20.41 -23.73
C GLU A 289 -1.92 -21.73 -23.82
N LYS A 290 -0.68 -21.74 -23.32
CA LYS A 290 0.14 -22.97 -23.25
C LYS A 290 -0.47 -24.01 -22.31
N ALA A 291 -0.87 -23.60 -21.12
CA ALA A 291 -1.48 -24.49 -20.14
C ALA A 291 -2.82 -25.06 -20.64
N LYS A 292 -3.64 -24.23 -21.29
CA LYS A 292 -4.92 -24.63 -21.89
C LYS A 292 -4.75 -25.73 -22.93
N ARG A 293 -3.70 -25.68 -23.76
CA ARG A 293 -3.37 -26.76 -24.72
C ARG A 293 -3.01 -28.08 -24.04
N GLN A 294 -2.59 -28.04 -22.78
CA GLN A 294 -2.28 -29.21 -21.95
C GLN A 294 -3.46 -29.62 -21.05
N GLY A 295 -4.63 -28.99 -21.20
CA GLY A 295 -5.81 -29.26 -20.36
C GLY A 295 -5.66 -28.80 -18.91
N THR A 296 -4.77 -27.83 -18.63
CA THR A 296 -4.50 -27.35 -17.27
C THR A 296 -4.42 -25.82 -17.20
N LEU A 297 -4.08 -25.29 -16.03
CA LEU A 297 -3.79 -23.87 -15.79
C LEU A 297 -2.32 -23.68 -15.41
N PRO A 298 -1.76 -22.47 -15.57
CA PRO A 298 -0.43 -22.17 -15.06
C PRO A 298 -0.34 -22.48 -13.56
N LYS A 299 0.79 -23.03 -13.10
CA LYS A 299 0.98 -23.46 -11.69
C LYS A 299 0.68 -22.34 -10.68
N TYR A 300 1.10 -21.11 -10.97
CA TYR A 300 0.80 -19.96 -10.10
C TYR A 300 -0.70 -19.64 -10.02
N ALA A 301 -1.47 -19.92 -11.08
CA ALA A 301 -2.93 -19.75 -11.09
C ALA A 301 -3.61 -20.90 -10.34
N LEU A 302 -3.11 -22.13 -10.46
CA LEU A 302 -3.57 -23.28 -9.65
C LEU A 302 -3.40 -23.01 -8.15
N ALA A 303 -2.24 -22.49 -7.73
CA ALA A 303 -1.98 -22.12 -6.34
C ALA A 303 -2.93 -21.00 -5.85
N LEU A 304 -3.16 -19.97 -6.68
CA LEU A 304 -4.09 -18.88 -6.39
C LEU A 304 -5.53 -19.38 -6.24
N ASN A 305 -5.93 -20.29 -7.12
CA ASN A 305 -7.26 -20.91 -7.10
C ASN A 305 -7.44 -21.81 -5.88
N ALA A 306 -6.41 -22.55 -5.48
CA ALA A 306 -6.44 -23.35 -4.26
C ALA A 306 -6.63 -22.45 -3.02
N LEU A 307 -5.88 -21.34 -2.92
CA LEU A 307 -5.96 -20.41 -1.79
C LEU A 307 -7.32 -19.70 -1.68
N GLN A 308 -7.92 -19.27 -2.81
CA GLN A 308 -9.22 -18.59 -2.75
C GLN A 308 -10.40 -19.56 -2.49
N LYS A 309 -10.19 -20.87 -2.63
CA LYS A 309 -11.20 -21.90 -2.34
C LYS A 309 -11.27 -22.32 -0.87
N VAL A 310 -10.35 -21.83 -0.04
CA VAL A 310 -10.34 -22.11 1.41
C VAL A 310 -11.56 -21.45 2.06
N PRO A 311 -12.46 -22.23 2.69
CA PRO A 311 -13.60 -21.69 3.42
C PRO A 311 -13.18 -21.15 4.80
N LEU A 312 -13.69 -19.99 5.16
CA LEU A 312 -13.37 -19.27 6.40
C LEU A 312 -14.64 -18.99 7.20
N LYS A 313 -14.49 -18.80 8.51
CA LYS A 313 -15.52 -18.29 9.42
C LYS A 313 -14.96 -17.21 10.34
N ILE A 314 -15.85 -16.38 10.89
CA ILE A 314 -15.47 -15.32 11.84
C ILE A 314 -15.37 -15.91 13.25
N ASN A 315 -14.29 -15.59 13.95
CA ASN A 315 -14.17 -15.79 15.40
C ASN A 315 -15.00 -14.73 16.13
N GLN A 316 -16.27 -15.03 16.38
CA GLN A 316 -17.21 -14.11 17.00
C GLN A 316 -16.71 -13.59 18.36
N ARG A 317 -16.19 -14.48 19.21
CA ARG A 317 -15.71 -14.13 20.56
C ARG A 317 -14.61 -13.06 20.51
N LEU A 318 -13.67 -13.19 19.57
CA LEU A 318 -12.58 -12.22 19.41
C LEU A 318 -13.06 -10.89 18.80
N VAL A 319 -14.09 -10.91 17.95
CA VAL A 319 -14.71 -9.67 17.46
C VAL A 319 -15.35 -8.90 18.62
N GLU A 320 -16.07 -9.60 19.50
CA GLU A 320 -16.72 -9.00 20.67
C GLU A 320 -15.71 -8.41 21.66
N ILE A 321 -14.62 -9.13 21.95
CA ILE A 321 -13.54 -8.65 22.84
C ILE A 321 -12.82 -7.44 22.23
N VAL A 322 -12.52 -7.46 20.92
CA VAL A 322 -11.94 -6.28 20.25
C VAL A 322 -12.91 -5.09 20.29
N GLU A 323 -14.21 -5.31 20.10
CA GLU A 323 -15.23 -4.28 20.23
C GLU A 323 -15.32 -3.74 21.67
N TYR A 324 -15.20 -4.60 22.68
CA TYR A 324 -15.14 -4.22 24.10
C TYR A 324 -13.94 -3.32 24.37
N CYS A 325 -12.72 -3.73 23.99
CA CYS A 325 -11.52 -2.90 24.16
C CYS A 325 -11.67 -1.56 23.44
N TRP A 326 -12.20 -1.59 22.21
CA TRP A 326 -12.45 -0.38 21.43
C TRP A 326 -13.46 0.57 22.08
N LYS A 327 -14.57 0.06 22.64
CA LYS A 327 -15.61 0.86 23.29
C LYS A 327 -15.11 1.49 24.58
N ASN A 328 -14.34 0.74 25.37
CA ASN A 328 -13.85 1.16 26.69
C ASN A 328 -12.49 1.88 26.66
N ASP A 329 -12.00 2.29 25.47
CA ASP A 329 -10.71 2.99 25.31
C ASP A 329 -9.50 2.19 25.84
N ILE A 330 -9.61 0.87 25.91
CA ILE A 330 -8.53 -0.03 26.34
C ILE A 330 -7.57 -0.23 25.18
N ARG A 331 -6.33 0.23 25.35
CA ARG A 331 -5.31 0.15 24.31
C ARG A 331 -4.44 -1.09 24.49
N VAL A 332 -4.67 -2.09 23.64
CA VAL A 332 -3.92 -3.34 23.66
C VAL A 332 -2.71 -3.28 22.71
N GLY A 333 -1.52 -3.07 23.27
CA GLY A 333 -0.29 -2.99 22.47
C GLY A 333 -0.17 -1.74 21.59
N SER A 334 0.96 -1.62 20.90
CA SER A 334 1.34 -0.40 20.18
C SER A 334 0.58 -0.18 18.86
N LYS A 335 0.13 -1.27 18.22
CA LYS A 335 -0.52 -1.28 16.90
C LYS A 335 -2.05 -1.19 16.95
N PHE A 336 -2.66 -1.32 18.13
CA PHE A 336 -4.11 -1.20 18.23
C PHE A 336 -4.55 0.24 17.89
N PRO A 337 -5.61 0.42 17.08
CA PRO A 337 -5.95 1.74 16.56
C PRO A 337 -6.33 2.73 17.67
N VAL A 338 -5.89 3.98 17.53
CA VAL A 338 -6.24 5.06 18.47
C VAL A 338 -7.47 5.80 17.96
N LYS A 339 -8.47 5.99 18.84
CA LYS A 339 -9.69 6.79 18.54
C LYS A 339 -9.71 8.18 19.15
N LYS A 340 -8.82 8.52 20.10
CA LYS A 340 -8.79 9.82 20.78
C LYS A 340 -8.53 10.96 19.78
N ILE A 341 -9.34 12.02 19.87
CA ILE A 341 -9.14 13.27 19.13
C ILE A 341 -8.61 14.28 20.13
N TYR A 342 -7.50 14.92 19.79
CA TYR A 342 -6.86 15.94 20.61
C TYR A 342 -7.37 17.32 20.20
N GLU A 343 -7.46 18.25 21.15
CA GLU A 343 -7.74 19.65 20.82
C GLU A 343 -6.62 20.22 19.95
N GLU A 344 -6.99 20.97 18.91
CA GLU A 344 -6.01 21.63 18.05
C GLU A 344 -5.36 22.77 18.83
N MET A 345 -4.04 22.92 18.70
CA MET A 345 -3.35 24.01 19.38
C MET A 345 -3.89 25.36 18.91
N PRO A 346 -4.17 26.30 19.83
CA PRO A 346 -4.68 27.60 19.48
C PRO A 346 -3.66 28.36 18.64
N MET A 347 -4.13 29.08 17.62
CA MET A 347 -3.28 30.05 16.93
C MET A 347 -2.88 31.15 17.91
N LEU A 348 -1.57 31.29 18.13
CA LEU A 348 -1.05 32.38 18.96
C LEU A 348 -1.29 33.73 18.27
N PRO A 349 -1.68 34.78 19.00
CA PRO A 349 -1.69 36.14 18.48
C PRO A 349 -0.35 36.51 17.85
N VAL A 350 -0.37 37.34 16.80
CA VAL A 350 0.84 37.70 16.02
C VAL A 350 1.95 38.26 16.91
N GLU A 351 1.59 39.05 17.92
CA GLU A 351 2.55 39.65 18.84
C GLU A 351 3.23 38.62 19.75
N ASP A 352 2.49 37.62 20.24
CA ASP A 352 3.07 36.55 21.06
C ASP A 352 3.89 35.58 20.21
N TRP A 353 3.45 35.31 18.98
CA TRP A 353 4.22 34.56 17.99
C TRP A 353 5.55 35.22 17.65
N ARG A 354 5.59 36.56 17.58
CA ARG A 354 6.83 37.31 17.31
C ARG A 354 7.85 37.18 18.44
N LYS A 355 7.40 37.23 19.68
CA LYS A 355 8.21 37.12 20.91
C LYS A 355 8.85 35.75 21.12
N LEU A 356 8.29 34.68 20.53
CA LEU A 356 8.86 33.35 20.63
C LEU A 356 10.25 33.25 19.97
N SER A 357 11.14 32.43 20.54
CA SER A 357 12.39 32.06 19.89
C SER A 357 12.14 31.26 18.61
N LYS A 358 13.14 31.16 17.73
CA LYS A 358 13.05 30.36 16.50
C LYS A 358 12.73 28.89 16.79
N GLU A 359 13.31 28.37 17.86
CA GLU A 359 13.13 27.00 18.35
C GLU A 359 11.73 26.79 18.91
N ALA A 360 11.19 27.77 19.64
CA ALA A 360 9.82 27.70 20.16
C ALA A 360 8.78 27.77 19.02
N LYS A 361 8.99 28.63 18.01
CA LYS A 361 8.15 28.67 16.80
C LYS A 361 8.18 27.34 16.05
N ALA A 362 9.37 26.77 15.85
CA ALA A 362 9.52 25.47 15.20
C ALA A 362 8.79 24.35 15.96
N ARG A 363 8.92 24.32 17.29
CA ARG A 363 8.20 23.38 18.17
C ARG A 363 6.68 23.52 18.07
N HIS A 364 6.15 24.75 18.13
CA HIS A 364 4.72 25.00 18.02
C HIS A 364 4.16 24.56 16.66
N ILE A 365 4.82 24.90 15.55
CA ILE A 365 4.42 24.44 14.20
C ILE A 365 4.45 22.91 14.10
N PHE A 366 5.51 22.29 14.63
CA PHE A 366 5.67 20.84 14.56
C PHE A 366 4.59 20.11 15.36
N ALA A 367 4.36 20.52 16.62
CA ALA A 367 3.34 19.94 17.47
C ALA A 367 1.93 20.15 16.89
N SER A 368 1.63 21.33 16.32
CA SER A 368 0.35 21.60 15.66
C SER A 368 0.13 20.64 14.46
N LYS A 369 1.15 20.48 13.60
CA LYS A 369 1.10 19.52 12.49
C LYS A 369 0.93 18.08 12.96
N LYS A 370 1.58 17.70 14.06
CA LYS A 370 1.49 16.34 14.63
C LYS A 370 0.08 16.07 15.17
N ILE A 371 -0.53 17.02 15.88
CA ILE A 371 -1.92 16.94 16.36
C ILE A 371 -2.90 16.81 15.19
N ILE A 372 -2.79 17.66 14.17
CA ILE A 372 -3.66 17.59 12.98
C ILE A 372 -3.53 16.24 12.28
N SER A 373 -2.30 15.73 12.13
CA SER A 373 -2.04 14.41 11.54
C SER A 373 -2.67 13.29 12.37
N ARG A 374 -2.52 13.33 13.70
CA ARG A 374 -3.10 12.37 14.64
C ARG A 374 -4.62 12.39 14.62
N ASN A 375 -5.23 13.58 14.62
CA ASN A 375 -6.68 13.73 14.54
C ASN A 375 -7.22 13.18 13.21
N SER A 376 -6.48 13.37 12.11
CA SER A 376 -6.81 12.76 10.82
C SER A 376 -6.73 11.23 10.87
N GLU A 377 -5.69 10.68 11.48
CA GLU A 377 -5.49 9.24 11.66
C GLU A 377 -6.60 8.64 12.56
N ALA A 378 -6.89 9.26 13.70
CA ALA A 378 -7.93 8.82 14.62
C ALA A 378 -9.33 8.83 13.98
N ARG A 379 -9.65 9.86 13.17
CA ARG A 379 -10.89 9.85 12.36
C ARG A 379 -10.94 8.68 11.38
N SER A 380 -9.83 8.40 10.69
CA SER A 380 -9.73 7.25 9.78
C SER A 380 -9.84 5.92 10.50
N ASN A 381 -9.23 5.79 11.68
CA ASN A 381 -9.30 4.58 12.50
C ASN A 381 -10.72 4.29 12.97
N ARG A 382 -11.45 5.33 13.41
CA ARG A 382 -12.87 5.21 13.78
C ARG A 382 -13.70 4.67 12.62
N ASP A 383 -13.47 5.20 11.43
CA ASP A 383 -14.18 4.76 10.23
C ASP A 383 -13.85 3.30 9.88
N ILE A 384 -12.56 2.96 9.82
CA ILE A 384 -12.11 1.62 9.48
C ILE A 384 -12.66 0.58 10.47
N MET A 385 -12.54 0.85 11.78
CA MET A 385 -13.02 -0.05 12.83
C MET A 385 -14.54 -0.27 12.73
N ALA A 386 -15.34 0.80 12.59
CA ALA A 386 -16.79 0.69 12.47
C ALA A 386 -17.20 -0.17 11.25
N ARG A 387 -16.52 0.01 10.11
CA ARG A 387 -16.76 -0.78 8.91
C ARG A 387 -16.38 -2.24 9.09
N ASP A 388 -15.22 -2.49 9.68
CA ASP A 388 -14.69 -3.84 9.88
C ASP A 388 -15.59 -4.63 10.84
N LEU A 389 -16.01 -4.03 11.96
CA LEU A 389 -16.99 -4.61 12.90
C LEU A 389 -18.33 -4.91 12.22
N ALA A 390 -18.86 -3.98 11.43
CA ALA A 390 -20.12 -4.21 10.70
C ALA A 390 -20.01 -5.37 9.70
N THR A 391 -18.86 -5.48 9.02
CA THR A 391 -18.60 -6.58 8.06
C THR A 391 -18.44 -7.91 8.78
N ALA A 392 -17.73 -7.94 9.91
CA ALA A 392 -17.58 -9.15 10.72
C ALA A 392 -18.94 -9.65 11.25
N LYS A 393 -19.74 -8.76 11.85
CA LYS A 393 -21.08 -9.08 12.39
C LYS A 393 -22.05 -9.62 11.34
N GLU A 394 -21.99 -9.09 10.12
CA GLU A 394 -22.78 -9.60 8.98
C GLU A 394 -22.46 -11.07 8.65
N ASN A 395 -21.28 -11.56 9.04
CA ASN A 395 -20.76 -12.89 8.70
C ASN A 395 -20.53 -13.81 9.92
N PHE A 396 -21.04 -13.50 11.12
CA PHE A 396 -20.84 -14.34 12.32
C PHE A 396 -21.27 -15.80 12.12
N ASN A 397 -22.43 -16.00 11.50
CA ASN A 397 -23.02 -17.33 11.31
C ASN A 397 -22.92 -17.80 9.85
N ARG A 398 -21.90 -17.36 9.11
CA ARG A 398 -21.72 -17.72 7.70
C ARG A 398 -20.30 -18.20 7.43
N ILE A 399 -20.20 -19.24 6.61
CA ILE A 399 -18.96 -19.59 5.92
C ILE A 399 -18.78 -18.60 4.77
N PHE A 400 -17.56 -18.12 4.58
CA PHE A 400 -17.23 -17.20 3.52
C PHE A 400 -15.87 -17.51 2.90
N TRP A 401 -15.63 -16.91 1.74
CA TRP A 401 -14.38 -17.03 1.00
C TRP A 401 -13.83 -15.65 0.67
N ILE A 402 -12.51 -15.58 0.58
CA ILE A 402 -11.79 -14.38 0.16
C ILE A 402 -11.36 -14.57 -1.30
N VAL A 403 -11.65 -13.58 -2.14
CA VAL A 403 -11.06 -13.52 -3.48
C VAL A 403 -9.63 -12.99 -3.38
N TRP A 404 -8.70 -13.64 -4.07
CA TRP A 404 -7.28 -13.28 -4.06
C TRP A 404 -6.81 -12.72 -5.40
N ASN A 405 -5.74 -11.92 -5.34
CA ASN A 405 -4.94 -11.58 -6.51
C ASN A 405 -3.46 -11.57 -6.17
N LEU A 406 -2.65 -11.37 -7.20
CA LEU A 406 -1.20 -11.28 -7.12
C LEU A 406 -0.78 -9.82 -7.31
N ASP A 407 0.35 -9.42 -6.77
CA ASP A 407 1.05 -8.24 -7.24
C ASP A 407 1.95 -8.56 -8.46
N HIS A 408 2.59 -7.54 -9.03
CA HIS A 408 3.51 -7.70 -10.15
C HIS A 408 4.72 -8.63 -9.89
N ARG A 409 4.95 -9.06 -8.65
CA ARG A 409 6.03 -9.96 -8.20
C ARG A 409 5.51 -11.35 -7.83
N MET A 410 4.22 -11.61 -8.01
CA MET A 410 3.50 -12.84 -7.63
C MET A 410 3.08 -12.93 -6.16
N ARG A 411 3.35 -11.94 -5.29
CA ARG A 411 2.87 -12.04 -3.90
C ARG A 411 1.34 -12.00 -3.86
N PHE A 412 0.76 -12.87 -3.06
CA PHE A 412 -0.68 -13.09 -2.97
C PHE A 412 -1.28 -12.11 -1.97
N TYR A 413 -2.39 -11.48 -2.35
CA TYR A 413 -3.10 -10.49 -1.55
C TYR A 413 -4.60 -10.74 -1.59
N PRO A 414 -5.29 -10.66 -0.44
CA PRO A 414 -6.73 -10.55 -0.39
C PRO A 414 -7.22 -9.34 -1.20
N MET A 415 -8.35 -9.49 -1.90
CA MET A 415 -9.02 -8.35 -2.52
C MET A 415 -9.91 -7.58 -1.55
N THR A 416 -10.45 -8.27 -0.54
CA THR A 416 -11.34 -7.72 0.48
C THR A 416 -10.59 -6.80 1.45
N SER A 417 -11.24 -5.73 1.92
CA SER A 417 -10.59 -4.80 2.86
C SER A 417 -10.45 -5.36 4.28
N LEU A 418 -11.40 -6.19 4.69
CA LEU A 418 -11.31 -7.00 5.89
C LEU A 418 -10.72 -8.35 5.49
N ASN A 419 -9.56 -8.70 6.04
CA ASN A 419 -8.83 -9.93 5.74
C ASN A 419 -7.78 -10.21 6.83
N TYR A 420 -7.26 -11.42 6.87
CA TYR A 420 -6.31 -11.88 7.88
C TYR A 420 -4.83 -11.47 7.63
N HIS A 421 -4.53 -10.71 6.55
CA HIS A 421 -3.19 -10.10 6.36
C HIS A 421 -2.99 -8.83 7.20
N ARG A 422 -4.02 -8.40 7.93
CA ARG A 422 -4.02 -7.19 8.75
C ARG A 422 -3.43 -7.42 10.14
N ASP A 423 -3.39 -6.35 10.93
CA ASP A 423 -2.85 -6.35 12.30
C ASP A 423 -3.54 -7.38 13.20
N ASP A 424 -2.84 -7.72 14.28
CA ASP A 424 -3.16 -8.76 15.27
C ASP A 424 -4.65 -8.85 15.64
N HIS A 425 -5.27 -7.73 16.05
CA HIS A 425 -6.69 -7.68 16.39
C HIS A 425 -7.61 -8.16 15.26
N ILE A 426 -7.34 -7.79 14.00
CA ILE A 426 -8.14 -8.25 12.85
C ILE A 426 -7.79 -9.68 12.47
N LYS A 427 -6.51 -10.07 12.52
CA LYS A 427 -6.09 -11.43 12.16
C LYS A 427 -6.74 -12.47 13.08
N SER A 428 -6.90 -12.16 14.37
CA SER A 428 -7.58 -13.02 15.36
C SER A 428 -9.06 -13.33 15.03
N TRP A 429 -9.68 -12.56 14.13
CA TRP A 429 -11.08 -12.75 13.76
C TRP A 429 -11.30 -13.88 12.75
N PHE A 430 -10.26 -14.48 12.19
CA PHE A 430 -10.39 -15.44 11.11
C PHE A 430 -10.03 -16.84 11.57
N LEU A 431 -10.90 -17.80 11.24
CA LEU A 431 -10.72 -19.22 11.48
C LEU A 431 -10.99 -20.00 10.19
N LEU A 432 -10.41 -21.21 10.09
CA LEU A 432 -10.76 -22.15 9.03
C LEU A 432 -12.17 -22.71 9.29
N ALA A 433 -13.02 -22.75 8.26
CA ALA A 433 -14.42 -23.12 8.45
C ALA A 433 -14.62 -24.61 8.76
N ASN A 434 -13.86 -25.48 8.10
CA ASN A 434 -14.06 -26.94 8.20
C ASN A 434 -13.67 -27.46 9.60
N GLY A 435 -12.57 -26.94 10.16
CA GLY A 435 -12.03 -27.42 11.44
C GLY A 435 -11.50 -28.85 11.35
N ALA A 436 -10.79 -29.28 12.40
CA ALA A 436 -10.27 -30.63 12.54
C ALA A 436 -10.38 -31.09 13.99
N LYS A 437 -10.49 -32.40 14.20
CA LYS A 437 -10.46 -32.99 15.55
C LYS A 437 -9.08 -32.72 16.18
N LEU A 438 -9.10 -32.19 17.40
CA LEU A 438 -7.91 -31.97 18.21
C LEU A 438 -7.88 -32.97 19.36
N ASP A 439 -6.74 -33.62 19.54
CA ASP A 439 -6.49 -34.55 20.65
C ASP A 439 -5.01 -34.53 21.05
N LEU A 440 -4.66 -35.33 22.06
CA LEU A 440 -3.30 -35.42 22.60
C LEU A 440 -2.26 -35.87 21.56
N THR A 441 -2.66 -36.44 20.42
CA THR A 441 -1.74 -36.87 19.37
C THR A 441 -1.36 -35.73 18.43
N ASN A 442 -2.16 -34.65 18.36
CA ASN A 442 -1.99 -33.56 17.39
C ASN A 442 -2.06 -32.13 17.99
N ASP A 443 -2.11 -31.97 19.32
CA ASP A 443 -2.17 -30.67 20.00
C ASP A 443 -0.84 -29.89 20.08
N HIS A 444 0.28 -30.55 19.82
CA HIS A 444 1.64 -30.00 19.89
C HIS A 444 1.77 -28.62 19.23
N TRP A 445 1.27 -28.46 18.01
CA TRP A 445 1.37 -27.19 17.28
C TRP A 445 0.44 -26.09 17.81
N LEU A 446 -0.68 -26.44 18.45
CA LEU A 446 -1.49 -25.46 19.18
C LEU A 446 -0.71 -24.94 20.39
N ARG A 447 -0.03 -25.83 21.14
CA ARG A 447 0.82 -25.45 22.28
C ARG A 447 2.02 -24.60 21.84
N ILE A 448 2.70 -24.97 20.75
CA ILE A 448 3.78 -24.17 20.17
C ILE A 448 3.24 -22.79 19.72
N HIS A 449 2.05 -22.74 19.12
CA HIS A 449 1.43 -21.48 18.71
C HIS A 449 1.10 -20.57 19.91
N LEU A 450 0.58 -21.14 21.00
CA LEU A 450 0.37 -20.45 22.29
C LEU A 450 1.67 -19.82 22.80
N ALA A 451 2.74 -20.61 22.90
CA ALA A 451 4.03 -20.13 23.37
C ALA A 451 4.62 -19.06 22.43
N ASN A 452 4.49 -19.23 21.11
CA ASN A 452 4.99 -18.29 20.11
C ASN A 452 4.25 -16.95 20.11
N THR A 453 2.93 -16.96 20.32
CA THR A 453 2.10 -15.75 20.33
C THR A 453 2.17 -15.01 21.67
N GLY A 454 2.32 -15.74 22.77
CA GLY A 454 2.62 -15.20 24.09
C GLY A 454 4.02 -14.58 24.16
N ASP A 455 5.04 -15.35 23.77
CA ASP A 455 6.48 -15.02 23.87
C ASP A 455 6.90 -14.46 25.25
N PHE A 456 6.19 -14.88 26.31
CA PHE A 456 6.55 -14.62 27.70
C PHE A 456 7.94 -15.19 27.97
N GLU A 457 8.77 -14.42 28.69
CA GLU A 457 10.14 -14.82 29.03
C GLU A 457 11.01 -15.24 27.82
N LYS A 458 10.63 -14.80 26.61
CA LYS A 458 11.28 -15.17 25.35
C LYS A 458 11.25 -16.69 25.09
N ILE A 459 10.17 -17.37 25.48
CA ILE A 459 9.97 -18.81 25.26
C ILE A 459 10.08 -19.21 23.78
N SER A 460 9.77 -18.30 22.83
CA SER A 460 9.99 -18.55 21.39
C SER A 460 11.48 -18.74 21.01
N LYS A 461 12.41 -18.44 21.92
CA LYS A 461 13.86 -18.66 21.76
C LYS A 461 14.36 -19.97 22.37
N LYS A 462 13.45 -20.77 22.91
CA LYS A 462 13.71 -22.11 23.43
C LYS A 462 13.33 -23.17 22.39
N SER A 463 13.65 -24.42 22.71
CA SER A 463 13.30 -25.57 21.87
C SER A 463 11.78 -25.75 21.73
N LEU A 464 11.35 -26.52 20.73
CA LEU A 464 9.92 -26.79 20.53
C LEU A 464 9.32 -27.53 21.74
N ASP A 465 10.07 -28.45 22.34
CA ASP A 465 9.64 -29.17 23.55
C ASP A 465 9.53 -28.25 24.77
N GLU A 466 10.51 -27.35 24.97
CA GLU A 466 10.44 -26.33 26.03
C GLU A 466 9.21 -25.41 25.85
N ARG A 467 8.81 -25.11 24.61
CA ARG A 467 7.59 -24.33 24.32
C ARG A 467 6.33 -25.09 24.68
N ILE A 468 6.28 -26.38 24.37
CA ILE A 468 5.15 -27.26 24.73
C ILE A 468 5.04 -27.36 26.26
N GLN A 469 6.17 -27.58 26.94
CA GLN A 469 6.23 -27.67 28.39
C GLN A 469 5.77 -26.38 29.06
N TRP A 470 6.16 -25.22 28.53
CA TRP A 470 5.70 -23.93 29.05
C TRP A 470 4.17 -23.81 29.07
N VAL A 471 3.47 -24.37 28.09
CA VAL A 471 1.99 -24.38 28.09
C VAL A 471 1.44 -25.26 29.21
N ALA A 472 2.05 -26.43 29.44
CA ALA A 472 1.65 -27.30 30.55
C ALA A 472 1.89 -26.63 31.91
N ASP A 473 3.04 -25.97 32.09
CA ASP A 473 3.42 -25.27 33.32
C ASP A 473 2.54 -24.04 33.60
N ASN A 474 1.92 -23.47 32.56
CA ASN A 474 1.09 -22.25 32.64
C ASN A 474 -0.39 -22.51 32.29
N GLU A 475 -0.84 -23.77 32.35
CA GLU A 475 -2.20 -24.15 31.95
C GLU A 475 -3.28 -23.38 32.72
N TYR A 476 -3.14 -23.28 34.04
CA TYR A 476 -4.09 -22.52 34.87
C TYR A 476 -4.20 -21.05 34.44
N PHE A 477 -3.06 -20.39 34.19
CA PHE A 477 -3.00 -19.01 33.71
C PHE A 477 -3.70 -18.85 32.35
N ILE A 478 -3.47 -19.79 31.43
CA ILE A 478 -4.08 -19.80 30.10
C ILE A 478 -5.61 -19.97 30.20
N MET A 479 -6.06 -20.89 31.05
CA MET A 479 -7.50 -21.14 31.27
C MET A 479 -8.19 -19.98 31.98
N GLU A 480 -7.52 -19.30 32.92
CA GLU A 480 -8.03 -18.10 33.59
C GLU A 480 -8.27 -16.96 32.58
N ILE A 481 -7.30 -16.72 31.69
CA ILE A 481 -7.45 -15.76 30.59
C ILE A 481 -8.65 -16.10 29.70
N ALA A 482 -8.81 -17.37 29.34
CA ALA A 482 -9.91 -17.80 28.48
C ALA A 482 -11.28 -17.65 29.16
N ARG A 483 -11.34 -17.87 30.48
CA ARG A 483 -12.56 -17.78 31.29
C ARG A 483 -13.04 -16.33 31.46
N ASP A 484 -12.13 -15.40 31.75
CA ASP A 484 -12.44 -13.98 31.86
C ASP A 484 -11.47 -13.09 31.06
N PRO A 485 -11.60 -13.06 29.71
CA PRO A 485 -10.75 -12.24 28.86
C PRO A 485 -10.83 -10.74 29.17
N GLU A 486 -11.95 -10.26 29.71
CA GLU A 486 -12.22 -8.84 29.95
C GLU A 486 -11.63 -8.40 31.30
N GLY A 487 -11.67 -9.25 32.32
CA GLY A 487 -11.01 -9.02 33.61
C GLY A 487 -9.49 -9.23 33.57
N THR A 488 -8.98 -10.05 32.65
CA THR A 488 -7.55 -10.40 32.54
C THR A 488 -6.79 -9.62 31.45
N VAL A 489 -7.34 -8.51 30.95
CA VAL A 489 -6.73 -7.72 29.87
C VAL A 489 -5.30 -7.30 30.19
N ASP A 490 -5.02 -6.94 31.44
CA ASP A 490 -3.69 -6.52 31.87
C ASP A 490 -2.64 -7.64 31.75
N ASP A 491 -3.05 -8.90 31.65
CA ASP A 491 -2.15 -10.05 31.53
C ASP A 491 -1.90 -10.44 30.09
N TRP A 492 -2.96 -10.76 29.34
CA TRP A 492 -2.79 -11.20 27.96
C TRP A 492 -2.38 -10.05 27.02
N SER A 493 -2.60 -8.79 27.39
CA SER A 493 -2.09 -7.63 26.62
C SER A 493 -0.57 -7.49 26.62
N LYS A 494 0.13 -8.17 27.54
CA LYS A 494 1.59 -8.20 27.63
C LYS A 494 2.25 -9.15 26.62
N ALA A 495 1.47 -10.03 25.98
CA ALA A 495 1.96 -10.95 24.96
C ALA A 495 2.52 -10.23 23.71
N ASP A 496 3.38 -10.91 22.92
CA ASP A 496 3.91 -10.33 21.67
C ASP A 496 2.82 -10.13 20.60
N LYS A 497 1.86 -11.06 20.53
CA LYS A 497 0.68 -11.02 19.65
C LYS A 497 -0.61 -11.16 20.47
N PRO A 498 -1.06 -10.12 21.21
CA PRO A 498 -2.08 -10.23 22.26
C PRO A 498 -3.39 -10.91 21.86
N PHE A 499 -4.00 -10.51 20.74
CA PHE A 499 -5.30 -11.06 20.32
C PHE A 499 -5.16 -12.45 19.70
N GLN A 500 -4.05 -12.77 19.02
CA GLN A 500 -3.78 -14.14 18.57
C GLN A 500 -3.49 -15.07 19.76
N PHE A 501 -2.74 -14.60 20.76
CA PHE A 501 -2.50 -15.34 22.01
C PHE A 501 -3.82 -15.63 22.73
N LEU A 502 -4.68 -14.62 22.89
CA LEU A 502 -6.01 -14.79 23.47
C LEU A 502 -6.88 -15.78 22.68
N ALA A 503 -6.85 -15.71 21.34
CA ALA A 503 -7.55 -16.67 20.50
C ALA A 503 -7.07 -18.11 20.74
N ALA A 504 -5.76 -18.30 20.90
CA ALA A 504 -5.17 -19.58 21.22
C ALA A 504 -5.48 -20.04 22.64
N CYS A 505 -5.54 -19.14 23.63
CA CYS A 505 -5.96 -19.46 25.01
C CYS A 505 -7.39 -19.98 25.04
N ILE A 506 -8.29 -19.32 24.32
CA ILE A 506 -9.70 -19.72 24.22
C ILE A 506 -9.81 -21.10 23.55
N GLU A 507 -9.12 -21.31 22.43
CA GLU A 507 -9.16 -22.60 21.73
C GLU A 507 -8.61 -23.74 22.59
N TYR A 508 -7.48 -23.51 23.28
CA TYR A 508 -6.86 -24.48 24.17
C TYR A 508 -7.74 -24.80 25.39
N SER A 509 -8.32 -23.79 26.03
CA SER A 509 -9.22 -23.99 27.17
C SER A 509 -10.46 -24.80 26.78
N ASN A 510 -11.08 -24.49 25.64
CA ASN A 510 -12.20 -25.28 25.12
C ASN A 510 -11.82 -26.74 24.84
N TYR A 511 -10.62 -26.95 24.28
CA TYR A 511 -10.07 -28.29 24.04
C TYR A 511 -9.88 -29.09 25.33
N ILE A 512 -9.26 -28.49 26.35
CA ILE A 512 -9.02 -29.15 27.65
C ILE A 512 -10.36 -29.48 28.32
N THR A 513 -11.29 -28.52 28.39
CA THR A 513 -12.62 -28.75 28.98
C THR A 513 -13.41 -29.85 28.25
N ALA A 514 -13.38 -29.89 26.92
CA ALA A 514 -14.02 -30.97 26.16
C ALA A 514 -13.38 -32.32 26.49
N THR A 515 -12.06 -32.38 26.53
CA THR A 515 -11.30 -33.61 26.87
C THR A 515 -11.63 -34.10 28.28
N GLU A 516 -11.69 -33.21 29.27
CA GLU A 516 -12.08 -33.52 30.65
C GLU A 516 -13.50 -34.08 30.77
N ASN A 517 -14.42 -33.59 29.91
CA ASN A 517 -15.79 -34.07 29.83
C ASN A 517 -15.94 -35.35 28.98
N GLY A 518 -14.86 -35.85 28.36
CA GLY A 518 -14.89 -37.00 27.46
C GLY A 518 -15.55 -36.72 26.10
N GLU A 519 -15.56 -35.47 25.67
CA GLU A 519 -16.13 -35.00 24.40
C GLU A 519 -15.05 -34.78 23.32
N ASP A 520 -15.42 -34.98 22.06
CA ASP A 520 -14.54 -34.64 20.93
C ASP A 520 -14.53 -33.13 20.69
N TYR A 521 -13.34 -32.53 20.58
CA TYR A 521 -13.17 -31.11 20.26
C TYR A 521 -12.79 -30.88 18.80
N ILE A 522 -13.50 -29.96 18.13
CA ILE A 522 -13.20 -29.52 16.77
C ILE A 522 -12.51 -28.15 16.82
N CYS A 523 -11.21 -28.15 16.54
CA CYS A 523 -10.39 -26.95 16.48
C CYS A 523 -10.50 -26.31 15.08
N HIS A 524 -10.72 -25.00 15.05
CA HIS A 524 -10.78 -24.20 13.83
C HIS A 524 -9.61 -23.22 13.71
N LEU A 525 -8.84 -23.04 14.79
CA LEU A 525 -7.64 -22.22 14.78
C LEU A 525 -6.53 -22.94 14.01
N ALA A 526 -5.83 -22.18 13.18
CA ALA A 526 -4.73 -22.69 12.38
C ALA A 526 -3.40 -22.20 12.99
N PRO A 527 -2.58 -23.08 13.61
CA PRO A 527 -1.23 -22.73 14.04
C PRO A 527 -0.38 -22.22 12.88
N ALA A 528 0.38 -21.15 13.10
CA ALA A 528 1.22 -20.53 12.07
C ALA A 528 2.71 -20.86 12.27
N LEU A 529 3.37 -21.24 11.17
CA LEU A 529 4.81 -21.44 11.05
C LEU A 529 5.40 -20.25 10.30
N ASP A 530 6.20 -19.44 10.99
CA ASP A 530 6.78 -18.22 10.44
C ASP A 530 8.25 -18.47 10.03
N GLY A 531 8.66 -17.95 8.86
CA GLY A 531 10.08 -17.89 8.49
C GLY A 531 10.82 -16.89 9.38
N GLN A 532 12.02 -17.23 9.88
CA GLN A 532 12.76 -16.34 10.78
C GLN A 532 13.12 -15.00 10.13
N ASN A 533 13.70 -15.06 8.93
CA ASN A 533 14.04 -13.89 8.12
C ASN A 533 14.09 -14.34 6.65
N SER A 534 12.91 -14.41 6.02
CA SER A 534 12.73 -14.94 4.66
C SER A 534 13.74 -14.38 3.65
N GLY A 535 13.99 -13.07 3.66
CA GLY A 535 14.94 -12.46 2.74
C GLY A 535 16.35 -12.99 2.91
N CYS A 536 16.85 -13.09 4.15
CA CYS A 536 18.15 -13.71 4.42
C CYS A 536 18.17 -15.19 4.04
N GLN A 537 17.12 -15.95 4.38
CA GLN A 537 17.02 -17.37 4.03
C GLN A 537 17.17 -17.58 2.52
N HIS A 538 16.48 -16.78 1.70
CA HIS A 538 16.56 -16.87 0.24
C HIS A 538 17.94 -16.51 -0.32
N TYR A 539 18.62 -15.49 0.23
CA TYR A 539 19.99 -15.16 -0.17
C TYR A 539 20.98 -16.27 0.22
N SER A 540 20.89 -16.77 1.46
CA SER A 540 21.79 -17.81 1.97
C SER A 540 21.60 -19.12 1.22
N ALA A 541 20.36 -19.53 0.91
CA ALA A 541 20.11 -20.71 0.09
C ALA A 541 20.64 -20.56 -1.34
N ALA A 542 20.39 -19.41 -1.99
CA ALA A 542 20.84 -19.16 -3.36
C ALA A 542 22.37 -19.10 -3.49
N SER A 543 23.06 -18.54 -2.49
CA SER A 543 24.52 -18.48 -2.43
C SER A 543 25.16 -19.67 -1.74
N ARG A 544 24.37 -20.60 -1.17
CA ARG A 544 24.85 -21.68 -0.27
C ARG A 544 25.72 -21.19 0.88
N ASP A 545 25.37 -20.05 1.46
CA ASP A 545 26.10 -19.44 2.58
C ASP A 545 25.70 -20.11 3.90
N ARG A 546 26.58 -20.98 4.41
CA ARG A 546 26.35 -21.72 5.65
C ARG A 546 26.35 -20.82 6.87
N ALA A 547 27.24 -19.83 6.93
CA ALA A 547 27.40 -18.98 8.11
C ALA A 547 26.18 -18.08 8.35
N THR A 548 25.69 -17.39 7.30
CA THR A 548 24.45 -16.62 7.42
C THR A 548 23.23 -17.55 7.48
N GLY A 549 23.21 -18.67 6.74
CA GLY A 549 22.12 -19.64 6.75
C GLY A 549 21.85 -20.22 8.15
N ASP A 550 22.91 -20.52 8.89
CA ASP A 550 22.87 -20.96 10.28
C ASP A 550 22.14 -19.96 11.19
N LEU A 551 22.43 -18.66 11.05
CA LEU A 551 21.81 -17.59 11.84
C LEU A 551 20.30 -17.40 11.59
N VAL A 552 19.79 -17.96 10.49
CA VAL A 552 18.37 -17.84 10.06
C VAL A 552 17.68 -19.20 9.94
N GLY A 553 18.21 -20.21 10.63
CA GLY A 553 17.58 -21.52 10.76
C GLY A 553 17.61 -22.38 9.50
N LEU A 554 18.62 -22.24 8.63
CA LEU A 554 18.81 -23.17 7.50
C LEU A 554 19.70 -24.37 7.85
N VAL A 555 20.32 -24.36 9.02
CA VAL A 555 21.18 -25.43 9.53
C VAL A 555 20.50 -26.02 10.76
N PRO A 556 20.52 -27.36 10.95
CA PRO A 556 20.01 -27.99 12.16
C PRO A 556 20.70 -27.45 13.42
N SER A 557 19.90 -27.18 14.45
CA SER A 557 20.39 -26.72 15.76
C SER A 557 19.37 -27.09 16.84
N ASP A 558 19.84 -27.26 18.08
CA ASP A 558 18.94 -27.60 19.22
C ASP A 558 18.07 -26.42 19.65
N ARG A 559 18.53 -25.18 19.37
CA ARG A 559 17.83 -23.94 19.71
C ARG A 559 17.84 -22.96 18.54
N PRO A 560 16.83 -22.07 18.43
CA PRO A 560 16.78 -21.07 17.37
C PRO A 560 17.90 -20.05 17.53
N LYS A 561 18.61 -19.77 16.44
CA LYS A 561 19.62 -18.71 16.40
C LYS A 561 18.98 -17.34 16.24
N ASP A 562 19.73 -16.29 16.59
CA ASP A 562 19.22 -14.92 16.55
C ASP A 562 20.19 -14.01 15.80
N VAL A 563 19.94 -13.86 14.50
CA VAL A 563 20.69 -12.95 13.62
C VAL A 563 20.70 -11.50 14.14
N TYR A 564 19.64 -11.08 14.84
CA TYR A 564 19.54 -9.73 15.39
C TYR A 564 20.42 -9.55 16.63
N GLN A 565 20.52 -10.59 17.47
CA GLN A 565 21.46 -10.61 18.59
C GLN A 565 22.90 -10.59 18.08
N LYS A 566 23.23 -11.42 17.07
CA LYS A 566 24.57 -11.41 16.46
C LYS A 566 24.96 -10.03 15.92
N LEU A 567 24.01 -9.32 15.30
CA LEU A 567 24.22 -7.95 14.85
C LEU A 567 24.44 -6.99 16.04
N ALA A 568 23.63 -7.10 17.09
CA ALA A 568 23.79 -6.27 18.29
C ALA A 568 25.14 -6.49 18.98
N ASP A 569 25.60 -7.73 19.10
CA ASP A 569 26.90 -8.06 19.68
C ASP A 569 28.03 -7.42 18.87
N LEU A 570 27.97 -7.52 17.54
CA LEU A 570 28.97 -6.92 16.66
C LEU A 570 28.96 -5.39 16.72
N VAL A 571 27.78 -4.76 16.76
CA VAL A 571 27.65 -3.30 16.90
C VAL A 571 28.20 -2.81 18.23
N ASN A 572 27.91 -3.51 19.34
CA ASN A 572 28.45 -3.16 20.66
C ASN A 572 29.97 -3.34 20.70
N ALA A 573 30.50 -4.42 20.11
CA ALA A 573 31.95 -4.61 20.00
C ALA A 573 32.62 -3.46 19.23
N GLU A 574 32.02 -3.00 18.13
CA GLU A 574 32.55 -1.88 17.36
C GLU A 574 32.42 -0.53 18.10
N LEU A 575 31.32 -0.30 18.82
CA LEU A 575 31.18 0.87 19.70
C LEU A 575 32.28 0.90 20.77
N ILE A 576 32.53 -0.23 21.44
CA ILE A 576 33.60 -0.35 22.45
C ILE A 576 34.96 -0.09 21.83
N LYS A 577 35.23 -0.67 20.66
CA LYS A 577 36.50 -0.49 19.93
C LYS A 577 36.74 0.98 19.60
N ILE A 578 35.73 1.67 19.04
CA ILE A 578 35.82 3.10 18.70
C ILE A 578 36.05 3.96 19.96
N SER A 579 35.34 3.66 21.06
CA SER A 579 35.47 4.39 22.33
C SER A 579 36.85 4.22 22.98
N LYS A 580 37.47 3.03 22.84
CA LYS A 580 38.83 2.73 23.37
C LYS A 580 39.94 3.30 22.49
N GLU A 581 39.90 3.02 21.20
CA GLU A 581 41.00 3.40 20.29
C GLU A 581 41.06 4.92 20.07
N ARG A 582 39.93 5.63 20.18
CA ARG A 582 39.82 7.09 19.99
C ARG A 582 40.65 7.56 18.80
N LYS A 583 40.53 6.85 17.67
CA LYS A 583 41.21 7.20 16.43
C LYS A 583 40.30 8.02 15.53
N LYS A 584 40.87 9.09 15.00
CA LYS A 584 40.27 9.92 13.96
C LYS A 584 40.15 9.14 12.65
N GLN A 585 39.02 9.24 11.97
CA GLN A 585 38.84 8.68 10.63
C GLN A 585 39.54 9.55 9.57
N GLU A 586 39.97 8.94 8.48
CA GLU A 586 40.58 9.66 7.35
C GLU A 586 39.59 10.69 6.78
N GLY A 587 40.05 11.93 6.58
CA GLY A 587 39.20 13.04 6.12
C GLY A 587 38.22 13.61 7.18
N GLU A 588 38.18 13.07 8.40
CA GLU A 588 37.39 13.62 9.51
C GLU A 588 38.04 14.93 10.01
N THR A 589 37.27 15.90 10.54
CA THR A 589 37.85 17.06 11.25
C THR A 589 38.03 16.74 12.74
N GLN A 590 38.75 17.59 13.50
CA GLN A 590 38.90 17.38 14.96
C GLN A 590 37.55 17.53 15.69
N GLU A 591 36.67 18.40 15.17
CA GLU A 591 35.33 18.61 15.71
C GLU A 591 34.43 17.41 15.42
N ASP A 592 34.41 16.91 14.17
CA ASP A 592 33.65 15.71 13.80
C ASP A 592 34.06 14.49 14.63
N PHE A 593 35.36 14.35 14.87
CA PHE A 593 35.91 13.28 15.69
C PHE A 593 35.41 13.34 17.15
N LYS A 594 35.48 14.52 17.77
CA LYS A 594 34.95 14.73 19.14
C LYS A 594 33.45 14.49 19.20
N GLU A 595 32.71 14.97 18.20
CA GLU A 595 31.27 14.80 18.12
C GLU A 595 30.88 13.32 17.93
N ARG A 596 31.58 12.58 17.06
CA ARG A 596 31.39 11.13 16.89
C ARG A 596 31.61 10.40 18.21
N LEU A 597 32.72 10.66 18.91
CA LEU A 597 33.02 10.02 20.21
C LEU A 597 31.95 10.33 21.26
N LYS A 598 31.48 11.57 21.36
CA LYS A 598 30.37 11.95 22.24
C LYS A 598 29.14 11.05 22.04
N TYR A 599 28.76 10.78 20.79
CA TYR A 599 27.59 9.93 20.52
C TYR A 599 27.88 8.44 20.70
N VAL A 600 29.09 7.97 20.41
CA VAL A 600 29.50 6.58 20.71
C VAL A 600 29.37 6.31 22.19
N ASP A 601 29.91 7.19 23.05
CA ASP A 601 29.83 7.05 24.50
C ASP A 601 28.36 7.10 24.99
N LYS A 602 27.51 7.95 24.40
CA LYS A 602 26.06 7.95 24.68
C LYS A 602 25.37 6.64 24.29
N TRP A 603 25.71 6.05 23.14
CA TRP A 603 25.13 4.76 22.72
C TRP A 603 25.58 3.60 23.60
N LEU A 604 26.83 3.61 24.06
CA LEU A 604 27.34 2.65 25.05
C LEU A 604 26.58 2.77 26.37
N ALA A 605 26.37 3.99 26.86
CA ALA A 605 25.58 4.24 28.07
C ALA A 605 24.11 3.82 27.92
N PHE A 606 23.53 3.99 26.74
CA PHE A 606 22.16 3.57 26.45
C PHE A 606 21.97 2.04 26.42
N GLY A 607 22.98 1.28 25.98
CA GLY A 607 22.90 -0.18 25.83
C GLY A 607 22.10 -0.60 24.60
N VAL A 608 22.76 -0.70 23.44
CA VAL A 608 22.11 -1.10 22.19
C VAL A 608 21.81 -2.60 22.22
N THR A 609 20.53 -2.98 22.09
CA THR A 609 20.07 -4.37 22.12
C THR A 609 19.58 -4.85 20.75
N ARG A 610 19.30 -6.15 20.61
CA ARG A 610 18.68 -6.72 19.40
C ARG A 610 17.36 -6.06 19.02
N LYS A 611 16.56 -5.59 20.00
CA LYS A 611 15.27 -4.90 19.75
C LYS A 611 15.48 -3.64 18.91
N HIS A 612 16.52 -2.87 19.23
CA HIS A 612 16.84 -1.60 18.56
C HIS A 612 17.37 -1.78 17.14
N LEU A 613 17.97 -2.94 16.81
CA LEU A 613 18.60 -3.20 15.51
C LEU A 613 17.81 -4.17 14.63
N LYS A 614 16.74 -4.78 15.15
CA LYS A 614 15.87 -5.71 14.41
C LYS A 614 15.38 -5.11 13.09
N THR A 615 14.87 -3.88 13.12
CA THR A 615 14.34 -3.18 11.93
C THR A 615 15.43 -2.93 10.87
N ASN A 616 16.61 -2.50 11.30
CA ASN A 616 17.75 -2.28 10.40
C ASN A 616 18.13 -3.60 9.69
N CYS A 617 18.28 -4.67 10.46
CA CYS A 617 18.63 -5.99 9.94
C CYS A 617 17.58 -6.53 8.94
N MET A 618 16.30 -6.52 9.33
CA MET A 618 15.20 -7.03 8.48
C MET A 618 15.03 -6.24 7.19
N THR A 619 15.32 -4.94 7.19
CA THR A 619 15.12 -4.09 6.01
C THR A 619 16.35 -3.99 5.10
N TYR A 620 17.53 -4.41 5.57
CA TYR A 620 18.76 -4.43 4.78
C TYR A 620 18.62 -5.27 3.51
N VAL A 621 18.11 -6.50 3.63
CA VAL A 621 17.90 -7.45 2.52
C VAL A 621 16.92 -6.95 1.47
N TYR A 622 16.13 -5.92 1.82
CA TYR A 622 15.20 -5.22 0.95
C TYR A 622 15.72 -3.84 0.49
N SER A 623 17.04 -3.67 0.46
CA SER A 623 17.74 -2.47 -0.02
C SER A 623 17.61 -1.21 0.85
N SER A 624 17.26 -1.33 2.13
CA SER A 624 17.41 -0.21 3.06
C SER A 624 18.90 0.20 3.15
N LYS A 625 19.15 1.51 3.06
CA LYS A 625 20.50 2.10 3.10
C LYS A 625 20.66 2.94 4.37
N LEU A 626 21.84 3.52 4.56
CA LEU A 626 22.20 4.34 5.71
C LEU A 626 21.12 5.36 6.13
N TYR A 627 20.54 6.09 5.18
CA TYR A 627 19.48 7.07 5.46
C TYR A 627 18.19 6.42 5.99
N GLY A 628 17.87 5.21 5.51
CA GLY A 628 16.77 4.40 6.03
C GLY A 628 17.04 3.96 7.47
N PHE A 629 18.24 3.45 7.75
CA PHE A 629 18.66 3.03 9.09
C PHE A 629 18.60 4.17 10.09
N GLN A 630 19.11 5.36 9.73
CA GLN A 630 19.06 6.54 10.59
C GLN A 630 17.61 6.88 11.00
N LYS A 631 16.67 6.80 10.05
CA LYS A 631 15.25 7.06 10.33
C LYS A 631 14.61 5.99 11.19
N GLN A 632 14.96 4.73 10.95
CA GLN A 632 14.46 3.59 11.71
C GLN A 632 14.92 3.68 13.17
N ILE A 633 16.22 3.96 13.40
CA ILE A 633 16.77 4.18 14.74
C ILE A 633 16.05 5.32 15.45
N LYS A 634 15.88 6.48 14.78
CA LYS A 634 15.15 7.60 15.39
C LYS A 634 13.71 7.18 15.77
N LYS A 635 13.00 6.52 14.84
CA LYS A 635 11.63 6.08 15.05
C LYS A 635 11.49 5.07 16.18
N ASP A 636 12.40 4.11 16.26
CA ASP A 636 12.27 2.98 17.17
C ASP A 636 12.79 3.28 18.57
N ILE A 637 13.62 4.34 18.74
CA ILE A 637 14.27 4.69 20.01
C ILE A 637 13.84 6.06 20.56
N MET A 638 13.71 7.07 19.71
CA MET A 638 13.56 8.47 20.16
C MET A 638 12.12 9.00 20.01
N ASP A 639 11.33 8.49 19.06
CA ASP A 639 10.00 9.03 18.77
C ASP A 639 8.99 8.87 19.94
N GLU A 640 9.23 7.92 20.85
CA GLU A 640 8.44 7.71 22.07
C GLU A 640 8.70 8.81 23.11
N GLU A 641 9.96 9.13 23.40
CA GLU A 641 10.31 10.25 24.27
C GLU A 641 9.88 11.59 23.63
N ASP A 642 10.08 11.77 22.31
CA ASP A 642 9.52 12.90 21.56
C ASP A 642 7.99 13.00 21.77
N ARG A 643 7.28 11.87 21.85
CA ARG A 643 5.83 11.85 22.10
C ARG A 643 5.51 12.31 23.52
N GLU A 644 6.16 11.77 24.52
CA GLU A 644 5.92 12.12 25.92
C GLU A 644 6.19 13.60 26.21
N ILE A 645 7.29 14.14 25.65
CA ILE A 645 7.65 15.56 25.81
C ILE A 645 6.58 16.46 25.19
N HIS A 646 6.07 16.09 24.02
CA HIS A 646 4.99 16.86 23.39
C HIS A 646 3.67 16.75 24.15
N GLU A 647 3.37 15.60 24.75
CA GLU A 647 2.13 15.36 25.48
C GLU A 647 2.15 15.99 26.89
N SER A 648 3.32 16.16 27.50
CA SER A 648 3.43 16.84 28.79
C SER A 648 3.16 18.34 28.73
N GLY A 649 3.23 18.96 27.54
CA GLY A 649 3.00 20.41 27.36
C GLY A 649 4.07 21.32 28.00
N ASP A 650 5.03 20.75 28.72
CA ASP A 650 6.12 21.46 29.38
C ASP A 650 7.14 22.01 28.36
N PRO A 651 7.29 23.34 28.23
CA PRO A 651 8.23 23.95 27.29
C PRO A 651 9.71 23.77 27.67
N ASN A 652 10.01 23.37 28.92
CA ASN A 652 11.36 23.20 29.44
C ASN A 652 11.85 21.75 29.43
N ARG A 653 10.94 20.78 29.22
CA ARG A 653 11.33 19.37 29.10
C ARG A 653 12.15 19.19 27.82
N THR A 654 13.39 18.71 27.98
CA THR A 654 14.32 18.46 26.87
C THR A 654 14.49 16.97 26.66
N HIS A 655 14.79 16.58 25.43
CA HIS A 655 15.03 15.20 25.09
C HIS A 655 16.40 14.76 25.62
N SER A 656 16.49 13.54 26.15
CA SER A 656 17.72 12.91 26.65
C SER A 656 18.86 12.88 25.63
N TRP A 657 18.51 12.92 24.35
CA TRP A 657 19.45 12.92 23.23
C TRP A 657 19.83 14.32 22.73
N GLY A 658 19.29 15.37 23.36
CA GLY A 658 19.54 16.77 23.05
C GLY A 658 18.62 17.32 21.96
N SER A 659 19.11 18.35 21.26
CA SER A 659 18.40 19.02 20.17
C SER A 659 18.12 18.08 18.98
N GLU A 660 17.20 18.45 18.08
CA GLU A 660 16.89 17.64 16.89
C GLU A 660 18.13 17.40 16.00
N LYS A 661 19.06 18.36 15.97
CA LYS A 661 20.33 18.22 15.27
C LYS A 661 21.20 17.14 15.91
N GLU A 662 21.31 17.15 17.24
CA GLU A 662 22.08 16.16 18.00
C GLU A 662 21.45 14.76 17.90
N GLN A 663 20.12 14.65 17.98
CA GLN A 663 19.41 13.39 17.77
C GLN A 663 19.73 12.79 16.38
N LYS A 664 19.66 13.61 15.32
CA LYS A 664 19.98 13.16 13.96
C LYS A 664 21.43 12.73 13.83
N ALA A 665 22.36 13.45 14.45
CA ALA A 665 23.77 13.13 14.44
C ALA A 665 24.06 11.82 15.21
N ALA A 666 23.48 11.65 16.40
CA ALA A 666 23.56 10.42 17.19
C ALA A 666 23.01 9.22 16.40
N CYS A 667 21.83 9.35 15.79
CA CYS A 667 21.25 8.30 14.95
C CYS A 667 22.14 7.97 13.74
N LEU A 668 22.79 8.98 13.14
CA LEU A 668 23.66 8.76 11.99
C LEU A 668 24.91 7.95 12.37
N VAL A 669 25.51 8.24 13.55
CA VAL A 669 26.66 7.49 14.06
C VAL A 669 26.30 6.01 14.23
N LEU A 670 25.20 5.72 14.93
CA LEU A 670 24.76 4.33 15.12
C LEU A 670 24.35 3.68 13.80
N ALA A 671 23.69 4.42 12.90
CA ALA A 671 23.30 3.91 11.59
C ALA A 671 24.50 3.49 10.74
N ARG A 672 25.61 4.26 10.77
CA ARG A 672 26.85 3.91 10.05
C ARG A 672 27.43 2.60 10.58
N ILE A 673 27.65 2.52 11.89
CA ILE A 673 28.19 1.32 12.55
C ILE A 673 27.29 0.10 12.28
N SER A 674 25.98 0.26 12.47
CA SER A 674 25.00 -0.80 12.21
C SER A 674 24.98 -1.23 10.75
N PHE A 675 25.14 -0.30 9.80
CA PHE A 675 25.18 -0.61 8.37
C PHE A 675 26.44 -1.40 8.00
N ASP A 676 27.60 -1.03 8.54
CA ASP A 676 28.86 -1.75 8.28
C ASP A 676 28.84 -3.14 8.93
N CYS A 677 28.29 -3.26 10.14
CA CYS A 677 28.15 -4.53 10.84
C CYS A 677 27.17 -5.47 10.13
N VAL A 678 26.01 -4.97 9.68
CA VAL A 678 25.02 -5.83 9.00
C VAL A 678 25.56 -6.36 7.66
N GLN A 679 26.40 -5.59 6.96
CA GLN A 679 27.08 -6.03 5.75
C GLN A 679 28.05 -7.20 5.98
N GLN A 680 28.63 -7.29 7.18
CA GLN A 680 29.50 -8.40 7.58
C GLN A 680 28.67 -9.63 7.99
N VAL A 681 27.60 -9.41 8.75
CA VAL A 681 26.71 -10.50 9.21
C VAL A 681 25.95 -11.14 8.05
N LEU A 682 25.51 -10.34 7.07
CA LEU A 682 24.69 -10.76 5.94
C LEU A 682 25.46 -10.68 4.62
N THR A 683 26.61 -11.36 4.56
CA THR A 683 27.54 -11.27 3.42
C THR A 683 26.89 -11.78 2.12
N SER A 684 26.18 -12.91 2.14
CA SER A 684 25.44 -13.41 0.97
C SER A 684 24.40 -12.41 0.44
N ALA A 685 23.69 -11.71 1.32
CA ALA A 685 22.73 -10.67 0.92
C ALA A 685 23.43 -9.46 0.31
N LYS A 686 24.57 -9.03 0.86
CA LYS A 686 25.38 -7.94 0.30
C LYS A 686 25.78 -8.25 -1.14
N GLU A 687 26.44 -9.38 -1.36
CA GLU A 687 26.94 -9.78 -2.68
C GLU A 687 25.78 -9.97 -3.68
N GLY A 688 24.70 -10.64 -3.27
CA GLY A 688 23.51 -10.83 -4.10
C GLY A 688 22.86 -9.51 -4.51
N MET A 689 22.73 -8.55 -3.59
CA MET A 689 22.19 -7.22 -3.91
C MET A 689 23.07 -6.43 -4.88
N GLU A 690 24.40 -6.46 -4.68
CA GLU A 690 25.35 -5.79 -5.59
C GLU A 690 25.23 -6.34 -7.01
N PHE A 691 25.21 -7.67 -7.15
CA PHE A 691 24.99 -8.36 -8.42
C PHE A 691 23.68 -7.94 -9.10
N PHE A 692 22.56 -7.91 -8.37
CA PHE A 692 21.27 -7.49 -8.93
C PHE A 692 21.27 -6.03 -9.39
N ILE A 693 21.92 -5.15 -8.64
CA ILE A 693 22.01 -3.72 -8.96
C ILE A 693 22.79 -3.50 -10.26
N GLU A 694 23.88 -4.24 -10.50
CA GLU A 694 24.67 -4.14 -11.73
C GLU A 694 23.85 -4.57 -12.96
N LEU A 695 23.14 -5.69 -12.86
CA LEU A 695 22.24 -6.18 -13.91
C LEU A 695 21.14 -5.16 -14.25
N ALA A 696 20.49 -4.61 -13.22
CA ALA A 696 19.46 -3.59 -13.41
C ALA A 696 20.04 -2.30 -14.01
N SER A 697 21.26 -1.94 -13.64
CA SER A 697 21.96 -0.76 -14.16
C SER A 697 22.27 -0.90 -15.66
N ALA A 698 22.73 -2.08 -16.10
CA ALA A 698 23.04 -2.34 -17.50
C ALA A 698 21.81 -2.15 -18.40
N LEU A 699 20.67 -2.75 -18.06
CA LEU A 699 19.43 -2.59 -18.83
C LEU A 699 18.85 -1.16 -18.74
N ALA A 700 18.95 -0.52 -17.57
CA ALA A 700 18.46 0.84 -17.41
C ALA A 700 19.21 1.85 -18.29
N LYS A 701 20.51 1.65 -18.54
CA LYS A 701 21.30 2.47 -19.50
C LYS A 701 20.76 2.37 -20.92
N GLU A 702 20.23 1.21 -21.32
CA GLU A 702 19.58 1.01 -22.61
C GLU A 702 18.08 1.36 -22.62
N ASN A 703 17.55 1.96 -21.53
CA ASN A 703 16.13 2.27 -21.36
C ASN A 703 15.22 1.02 -21.43
N LYS A 704 15.73 -0.14 -21.00
CA LYS A 704 15.00 -1.43 -20.98
C LYS A 704 14.63 -1.84 -19.56
N PRO A 705 13.44 -2.43 -19.33
CA PRO A 705 13.06 -2.98 -18.03
C PRO A 705 13.74 -4.32 -17.76
N VAL A 706 13.98 -4.62 -16.49
CA VAL A 706 14.43 -5.94 -16.05
C VAL A 706 13.23 -6.89 -16.01
N SER A 707 13.42 -8.14 -16.43
CA SER A 707 12.39 -9.17 -16.28
C SER A 707 13.02 -10.54 -16.08
N TRP A 708 12.34 -11.46 -15.39
CA TRP A 708 12.77 -12.85 -15.17
C TRP A 708 11.54 -13.73 -14.98
N ARG A 709 11.74 -15.06 -14.93
CA ARG A 709 10.69 -16.02 -14.52
C ARG A 709 11.06 -16.64 -13.18
N THR A 710 10.09 -16.79 -12.30
CA THR A 710 10.27 -17.48 -11.01
C THR A 710 10.36 -19.01 -11.21
N PRO A 711 10.80 -19.76 -10.19
CA PRO A 711 10.85 -21.23 -10.24
C PRO A 711 9.51 -21.91 -10.57
N ILE A 712 8.40 -21.38 -10.08
CA ILE A 712 7.05 -21.85 -10.45
C ILE A 712 6.62 -21.41 -11.87
N GLY A 713 7.44 -20.61 -12.55
CA GLY A 713 7.23 -20.17 -13.93
C GLY A 713 6.58 -18.80 -14.11
N PHE A 714 6.28 -18.06 -13.04
CA PHE A 714 5.61 -16.76 -13.15
C PHE A 714 6.52 -15.67 -13.77
N PRO A 715 6.05 -14.90 -14.75
CA PRO A 715 6.83 -13.82 -15.35
C PRO A 715 6.78 -12.55 -14.50
N VAL A 716 7.95 -12.04 -14.08
CA VAL A 716 8.09 -10.75 -13.37
C VAL A 716 8.70 -9.72 -14.30
N VAL A 717 8.11 -8.52 -14.37
CA VAL A 717 8.64 -7.40 -15.16
C VAL A 717 8.73 -6.15 -14.28
N GLN A 718 9.95 -5.69 -14.04
CA GLN A 718 10.23 -4.48 -13.29
C GLN A 718 10.41 -3.28 -14.25
N LYS A 719 9.38 -2.43 -14.34
CA LYS A 719 9.40 -1.21 -15.17
C LYS A 719 9.13 0.03 -14.33
N TYR A 720 10.19 0.61 -13.74
CA TYR A 720 10.10 1.92 -13.10
C TYR A 720 10.43 3.02 -14.11
N THR A 721 9.58 4.04 -14.21
CA THR A 721 9.73 5.13 -15.18
C THR A 721 9.72 6.50 -14.53
N LYS A 722 10.50 7.44 -15.06
CA LYS A 722 10.38 8.85 -14.67
C LYS A 722 9.11 9.43 -15.27
N ASN A 723 8.32 10.12 -14.45
CA ASN A 723 7.22 10.92 -14.97
C ASN A 723 7.81 12.10 -15.75
N ASN A 724 7.47 12.22 -17.03
CA ASN A 724 7.72 13.47 -17.74
C ASN A 724 6.81 14.56 -17.15
N VAL A 725 7.37 15.69 -16.69
CA VAL A 725 6.61 16.76 -16.04
C VAL A 725 6.88 18.11 -16.69
N VAL A 726 5.83 18.92 -16.82
CA VAL A 726 5.88 20.30 -17.33
C VAL A 726 5.65 21.27 -16.17
N LYS A 727 6.51 22.28 -16.06
CA LYS A 727 6.36 23.40 -15.11
C LYS A 727 5.75 24.59 -15.85
N ILE A 728 4.61 25.08 -15.37
CA ILE A 728 3.81 26.12 -16.02
C ILE A 728 3.68 27.31 -15.06
N LYS A 729 4.07 28.50 -15.50
CA LYS A 729 3.94 29.74 -14.73
C LYS A 729 2.61 30.40 -15.08
N CYS A 730 1.79 30.73 -14.09
CA CYS A 730 0.50 31.39 -14.27
C CYS A 730 0.18 32.31 -13.08
N PHE A 731 -0.88 33.10 -13.17
CA PHE A 731 -1.36 33.94 -12.06
C PHE A 731 -2.58 33.29 -11.42
N LEU A 732 -2.48 32.99 -10.12
CA LEU A 732 -3.56 32.39 -9.34
C LEU A 732 -4.00 33.36 -8.25
N TYR A 733 -5.30 33.42 -7.99
CA TYR A 733 -5.87 34.24 -6.92
C TYR A 733 -5.45 33.71 -5.55
N ASP A 734 -4.91 34.59 -4.72
CA ASP A 734 -4.48 34.33 -3.36
C ASP A 734 -5.49 34.96 -2.39
N MET A 735 -6.08 34.14 -1.52
CA MET A 735 -7.21 34.53 -0.68
C MET A 735 -6.79 35.36 0.53
N GLU A 736 -5.53 35.25 0.98
CA GLU A 736 -5.01 36.03 2.11
C GLU A 736 -4.76 37.47 1.70
N ILE A 737 -4.06 37.67 0.58
CA ILE A 737 -3.71 39.00 0.06
C ILE A 737 -4.79 39.59 -0.87
N LYS A 738 -5.83 38.81 -1.20
CA LYS A 738 -6.95 39.15 -2.09
C LYS A 738 -6.52 39.67 -3.46
N LYS A 739 -5.39 39.18 -4.00
CA LYS A 739 -4.79 39.59 -5.28
C LYS A 739 -4.28 38.40 -6.08
N LEU A 740 -4.12 38.60 -7.39
CA LEU A 740 -3.48 37.61 -8.26
C LEU A 740 -1.97 37.53 -7.97
N LYS A 741 -1.47 36.32 -7.72
CA LYS A 741 -0.07 36.04 -7.42
C LYS A 741 0.55 35.13 -8.46
N ARG A 742 1.76 35.47 -8.90
CA ARG A 742 2.54 34.62 -9.80
C ARG A 742 2.85 33.28 -9.12
N SER A 743 2.39 32.22 -9.76
CA SER A 743 2.43 30.84 -9.25
C SER A 743 3.06 29.91 -10.29
N GLN A 744 3.61 28.77 -9.83
CA GLN A 744 4.13 27.74 -10.71
C GLN A 744 3.47 26.39 -10.43
N ILE A 745 2.80 25.85 -11.44
CA ILE A 745 2.10 24.57 -11.42
C ILE A 745 3.00 23.52 -12.06
N THR A 746 3.05 22.31 -11.51
CA THR A 746 3.75 21.16 -12.11
C THR A 746 2.74 20.06 -12.44
N LEU A 747 2.70 19.64 -13.70
CA LEU A 747 1.79 18.62 -14.22
C LEU A 747 2.56 17.55 -15.01
N LYS A 748 2.03 16.32 -15.09
CA LYS A 748 2.62 15.28 -15.95
C LYS A 748 2.37 15.62 -17.41
N ASN A 749 3.41 15.45 -18.23
CA ASN A 749 3.30 15.52 -19.68
C ASN A 749 2.74 14.19 -20.22
N GLU A 750 1.89 14.27 -21.24
CA GLU A 750 1.23 13.10 -21.83
C GLU A 750 2.03 12.54 -23.02
N THR A 751 3.05 13.26 -23.51
CA THR A 751 3.91 12.89 -24.65
C THR A 751 5.38 13.21 -24.37
N ASP A 752 6.30 12.64 -25.15
CA ASP A 752 7.72 13.04 -25.18
C ASP A 752 7.94 14.35 -25.97
N ARG A 753 9.20 14.71 -26.23
CA ARG A 753 9.57 15.91 -27.01
C ARG A 753 9.14 15.85 -28.49
N ASN A 754 8.91 14.64 -29.01
CA ASN A 754 8.53 14.38 -30.39
C ASN A 754 7.02 14.14 -30.55
N GLY A 755 6.25 14.22 -29.45
CA GLY A 755 4.81 13.98 -29.45
C GLY A 755 4.41 12.51 -29.29
N ASP A 756 5.35 11.59 -29.06
CA ASP A 756 5.07 10.17 -28.86
C ASP A 756 4.69 9.88 -27.40
N LYS A 757 3.60 9.14 -27.22
CA LYS A 757 3.10 8.68 -25.93
C LYS A 757 3.86 7.45 -25.41
N SER A 758 4.42 6.64 -26.31
CA SER A 758 5.05 5.35 -25.98
C SER A 758 6.42 5.51 -25.30
N THR A 759 7.14 6.57 -25.66
CA THR A 759 8.46 6.98 -25.16
C THR A 759 8.39 8.06 -24.08
N ALA A 760 7.20 8.56 -23.77
CA ALA A 760 6.98 9.68 -22.87
C ALA A 760 7.57 9.48 -21.47
N ASN A 761 7.70 8.23 -20.99
CA ASN A 761 8.21 7.92 -19.66
C ASN A 761 9.41 6.97 -19.76
N PRO A 762 10.65 7.50 -19.84
CA PRO A 762 11.85 6.68 -19.84
C PRO A 762 12.02 5.94 -18.51
N ILE A 763 12.77 4.83 -18.53
CA ILE A 763 13.17 4.08 -17.35
C ILE A 763 13.85 5.03 -16.35
N ASP A 764 13.53 4.87 -15.07
CA ASP A 764 14.24 5.53 -13.99
C ASP A 764 15.36 4.62 -13.49
N PRO A 765 16.65 4.93 -13.77
CA PRO A 765 17.76 4.08 -13.34
C PRO A 765 17.85 3.97 -11.82
N PHE A 766 17.54 5.05 -11.09
CA PHE A 766 17.63 5.07 -9.64
C PHE A 766 16.60 4.12 -9.01
N SER A 767 15.33 4.25 -9.38
CA SER A 767 14.28 3.35 -8.89
C SER A 767 14.47 1.91 -9.37
N SER A 768 14.98 1.70 -10.58
CA SER A 768 15.29 0.36 -11.10
C SER A 768 16.39 -0.34 -10.31
N ARG A 769 17.45 0.39 -9.96
CA ARG A 769 18.53 -0.14 -9.12
C ARG A 769 18.07 -0.43 -7.70
N ASN A 770 17.30 0.46 -7.08
CA ASN A 770 16.91 0.27 -5.68
C ASN A 770 15.76 -0.74 -5.51
N GLY A 771 14.97 -0.99 -6.55
CA GLY A 771 13.84 -1.92 -6.51
C GLY A 771 14.19 -3.36 -6.86
N ILE A 772 15.34 -3.64 -7.50
CA ILE A 772 15.60 -4.97 -8.05
C ILE A 772 15.73 -6.06 -6.98
N SER A 773 16.52 -5.83 -5.94
CA SER A 773 16.75 -6.80 -4.88
C SER A 773 15.47 -7.21 -4.15
N PRO A 774 14.64 -6.28 -3.62
CA PRO A 774 13.39 -6.67 -2.98
C PRO A 774 12.43 -7.35 -3.97
N ASN A 775 12.37 -6.91 -5.23
CA ASN A 775 11.46 -7.52 -6.20
C ASN A 775 11.84 -8.95 -6.57
N VAL A 776 13.15 -9.24 -6.68
CA VAL A 776 13.65 -10.60 -6.92
C VAL A 776 13.33 -11.48 -5.73
N ILE A 777 13.75 -11.11 -4.51
CA ILE A 777 13.50 -11.92 -3.31
C ILE A 777 12.01 -12.14 -3.07
N HIS A 778 11.19 -11.08 -3.19
CA HIS A 778 9.73 -11.19 -3.07
C HIS A 778 9.07 -12.08 -4.13
N SER A 779 9.72 -12.29 -5.27
CA SER A 779 9.20 -13.22 -6.27
C SER A 779 9.58 -14.68 -5.99
N TYR A 780 10.68 -14.91 -5.25
CA TYR A 780 11.10 -16.24 -4.83
C TYR A 780 10.39 -16.70 -3.56
N ASP A 781 10.07 -15.80 -2.63
CA ASP A 781 9.20 -16.15 -1.49
C ASP A 781 7.78 -16.51 -1.95
N ALA A 782 7.20 -15.73 -2.86
CA ALA A 782 5.89 -16.00 -3.42
C ALA A 782 5.86 -17.31 -4.23
N SER A 783 6.94 -17.61 -4.95
CA SER A 783 7.11 -18.87 -5.67
C SER A 783 7.18 -20.05 -4.70
N HIS A 784 7.96 -19.92 -3.62
CA HIS A 784 8.05 -20.94 -2.56
C HIS A 784 6.68 -21.19 -1.92
N MET A 785 5.96 -20.13 -1.54
CA MET A 785 4.63 -20.25 -0.96
C MET A 785 3.65 -20.95 -1.90
N ALA A 786 3.68 -20.62 -3.19
CA ALA A 786 2.81 -21.26 -4.17
C ALA A 786 3.16 -22.73 -4.42
N LEU A 787 4.44 -23.09 -4.42
CA LEU A 787 4.88 -24.50 -4.51
C LEU A 787 4.41 -25.30 -3.29
N THR A 788 4.53 -24.73 -2.09
CA THR A 788 4.00 -25.33 -0.85
C THR A 788 2.50 -25.56 -0.92
N ILE A 789 1.72 -24.57 -1.38
CA ILE A 789 0.26 -24.73 -1.58
C ILE A 789 -0.06 -25.88 -2.53
N LEU A 790 0.63 -25.98 -3.66
CA LEU A 790 0.38 -27.06 -4.63
C LEU A 790 0.72 -28.43 -4.04
N LYS A 791 1.82 -28.53 -3.30
CA LYS A 791 2.23 -29.78 -2.66
C LYS A 791 1.25 -30.22 -1.58
N LEU A 792 0.76 -29.28 -0.76
CA LEU A 792 -0.31 -29.55 0.22
C LEU A 792 -1.59 -30.05 -0.46
N LYS A 793 -1.99 -29.44 -1.58
CA LYS A 793 -3.14 -29.91 -2.36
C LYS A 793 -2.95 -31.31 -2.95
N GLU A 794 -1.74 -31.65 -3.42
CA GLU A 794 -1.40 -33.01 -3.84
C GLU A 794 -1.53 -34.01 -2.69
N GLN A 795 -1.22 -33.58 -1.46
CA GLN A 795 -1.36 -34.35 -0.22
C GLN A 795 -2.78 -34.29 0.38
N LYS A 796 -3.75 -33.72 -0.34
CA LYS A 796 -5.16 -33.57 0.08
C LYS A 796 -5.39 -32.66 1.30
N VAL A 797 -4.47 -31.72 1.55
CA VAL A 797 -4.66 -30.64 2.53
C VAL A 797 -5.27 -29.43 1.83
N ASP A 798 -6.53 -29.17 2.14
CA ASP A 798 -7.35 -28.17 1.44
C ASP A 798 -7.55 -26.88 2.23
N ASP A 799 -7.31 -26.91 3.54
CA ASP A 799 -7.55 -25.82 4.47
C ASP A 799 -6.23 -25.21 4.94
N PHE A 800 -5.93 -24.00 4.48
CA PHE A 800 -4.71 -23.29 4.83
C PHE A 800 -4.87 -21.77 4.81
N MET A 801 -4.14 -21.08 5.70
CA MET A 801 -4.09 -19.63 5.79
C MET A 801 -2.66 -19.14 5.54
N MET A 802 -2.43 -18.57 4.35
CA MET A 802 -1.08 -18.14 3.93
C MET A 802 -0.90 -16.62 4.02
N ILE A 803 0.21 -16.17 4.63
CA ILE A 803 0.63 -14.75 4.68
C ILE A 803 2.10 -14.65 4.29
N HIS A 804 2.37 -14.64 2.98
CA HIS A 804 3.72 -14.50 2.43
C HIS A 804 4.69 -15.59 2.95
N ASP A 805 5.47 -15.30 3.98
CA ASP A 805 6.43 -16.18 4.66
C ASP A 805 5.89 -16.84 5.94
N SER A 806 4.59 -16.72 6.19
CA SER A 806 3.85 -17.37 7.27
C SER A 806 2.86 -18.39 6.70
N PHE A 807 2.97 -19.63 7.17
CA PHE A 807 2.23 -20.79 6.65
C PHE A 807 1.39 -21.39 7.76
N SER A 808 0.14 -21.74 7.46
CA SER A 808 -0.77 -22.24 8.49
C SER A 808 -1.78 -23.22 7.91
N VAL A 809 -2.04 -24.29 8.65
CA VAL A 809 -3.01 -25.36 8.38
C VAL A 809 -3.69 -25.76 9.70
N LEU A 810 -4.68 -26.63 9.64
CA LEU A 810 -5.28 -27.21 10.85
C LEU A 810 -4.23 -28.03 11.66
N PRO A 811 -4.40 -28.16 12.99
CA PRO A 811 -3.43 -28.86 13.85
C PRO A 811 -3.06 -30.27 13.38
N GLU A 812 -4.03 -31.05 12.90
CA GLU A 812 -3.83 -32.41 12.38
C GLU A 812 -2.82 -32.52 11.22
N HIS A 813 -2.62 -31.42 10.48
CA HIS A 813 -1.72 -31.36 9.32
C HIS A 813 -0.48 -30.52 9.59
N SER A 814 -0.29 -30.00 10.81
CA SER A 814 0.79 -29.05 11.09
C SER A 814 2.19 -29.67 10.94
N TRP A 815 2.39 -30.94 11.33
CA TRP A 815 3.64 -31.67 11.05
C TRP A 815 3.87 -31.91 9.56
N LEU A 816 2.82 -32.22 8.80
CA LEU A 816 2.91 -32.36 7.35
C LEU A 816 3.31 -31.04 6.68
N LEU A 817 2.74 -29.92 7.13
CA LEU A 817 3.12 -28.59 6.66
C LEU A 817 4.58 -28.28 7.01
N TYR A 818 5.00 -28.56 8.25
CA TYR A 818 6.35 -28.35 8.77
C TYR A 818 7.41 -29.01 7.87
N ASP A 819 7.16 -30.24 7.41
CA ASP A 819 8.04 -30.92 6.45
C ASP A 819 7.93 -30.37 5.03
N THR A 820 6.69 -30.17 4.56
CA THR A 820 6.40 -29.76 3.18
C THR A 820 6.98 -28.38 2.86
N VAL A 821 6.90 -27.42 3.78
CA VAL A 821 7.44 -26.08 3.56
C VAL A 821 8.95 -26.09 3.36
N ARG A 822 9.69 -26.92 4.12
CA ARG A 822 11.14 -27.08 3.96
C ARG A 822 11.49 -27.85 2.70
N GLU A 823 10.75 -28.91 2.40
CA GLU A 823 10.94 -29.69 1.17
C GLU A 823 10.83 -28.79 -0.07
N MET A 824 9.78 -27.98 -0.13
CA MET A 824 9.56 -27.06 -1.27
C MET A 824 10.58 -25.91 -1.30
N PHE A 825 11.10 -25.49 -0.14
CA PHE A 825 12.20 -24.52 -0.09
C PHE A 825 13.47 -25.10 -0.72
N VAL A 826 13.83 -26.35 -0.39
CA VAL A 826 14.99 -27.04 -0.99
C VAL A 826 14.78 -27.28 -2.48
N TYR A 827 13.61 -27.80 -2.86
CA TYR A 827 13.23 -28.04 -4.26
C TYR A 827 13.43 -26.80 -5.13
N GLN A 828 13.09 -25.61 -4.61
CA GLN A 828 13.24 -24.36 -5.33
C GLN A 828 14.70 -24.00 -5.69
N TYR A 829 15.69 -24.49 -4.93
CA TYR A 829 17.10 -24.13 -5.09
C TYR A 829 17.99 -25.30 -5.55
N GLN A 830 17.47 -26.52 -5.60
CA GLN A 830 18.24 -27.72 -5.93
C GLN A 830 18.74 -27.70 -7.39
N ASP A 831 17.84 -27.48 -8.34
CA ASP A 831 18.14 -27.47 -9.79
C ASP A 831 17.99 -26.08 -10.44
N HIS A 832 17.83 -25.04 -9.62
CA HIS A 832 17.58 -23.68 -10.10
C HIS A 832 18.48 -22.66 -9.41
N CYS A 833 19.37 -22.04 -10.18
CA CYS A 833 20.23 -20.96 -9.68
C CYS A 833 19.59 -19.60 -9.97
N MET A 834 19.19 -18.90 -8.90
CA MET A 834 18.56 -17.59 -8.96
C MET A 834 19.38 -16.55 -9.73
N TYR A 835 20.69 -16.46 -9.44
CA TYR A 835 21.59 -15.50 -10.06
C TYR A 835 21.77 -15.78 -11.56
N MET A 836 21.97 -17.05 -11.94
CA MET A 836 22.12 -17.43 -13.35
C MET A 836 20.85 -17.21 -14.15
N ASN A 837 19.68 -17.48 -13.58
CA ASN A 837 18.39 -17.23 -14.25
C ASN A 837 18.23 -15.74 -14.59
N LEU A 838 18.51 -14.85 -13.63
CA LEU A 838 18.43 -13.41 -13.87
C LEU A 838 19.49 -12.94 -14.88
N TYR A 839 20.74 -13.41 -14.75
CA TYR A 839 21.83 -13.10 -15.68
C TYR A 839 21.47 -13.46 -17.13
N LYS A 840 21.04 -14.70 -17.38
CA LYS A 840 20.63 -15.17 -18.71
C LYS A 840 19.51 -14.30 -19.29
N SER A 841 18.52 -13.94 -18.47
CA SER A 841 17.41 -13.09 -18.89
C SER A 841 17.82 -11.64 -19.21
N VAL A 842 18.91 -11.15 -18.61
CA VAL A 842 19.46 -9.80 -18.84
C VAL A 842 20.33 -9.79 -20.10
N ILE A 843 21.26 -10.73 -20.22
CA ILE A 843 22.15 -10.86 -21.39
C ILE A 843 21.36 -11.01 -22.68
N ALA A 844 20.30 -11.83 -22.68
CA ALA A 844 19.43 -12.02 -23.84
C ALA A 844 18.71 -10.72 -24.31
N LYS A 845 18.71 -9.66 -23.49
CA LYS A 845 18.05 -8.39 -23.81
C LYS A 845 19.03 -7.24 -24.06
N LEU A 846 20.27 -7.34 -23.63
CA LEU A 846 21.27 -6.29 -23.84
C LEU A 846 21.62 -6.22 -25.33
N LYS A 847 21.90 -5.02 -25.85
CA LYS A 847 22.44 -4.86 -27.20
C LYS A 847 23.89 -5.34 -27.25
N ASP A 848 24.64 -5.00 -26.21
CA ASP A 848 26.02 -5.38 -26.01
C ASP A 848 26.19 -6.14 -24.68
N PRO A 849 26.32 -7.48 -24.73
CA PRO A 849 26.58 -8.30 -23.55
C PRO A 849 27.91 -8.02 -22.85
N ASP A 850 28.92 -7.46 -23.53
CA ASP A 850 30.28 -7.28 -22.98
C ASP A 850 30.32 -6.24 -21.85
N VAL A 851 29.28 -5.39 -21.73
CA VAL A 851 29.10 -4.48 -20.60
C VAL A 851 29.08 -5.21 -19.24
N LEU A 852 28.76 -6.51 -19.23
CA LEU A 852 28.73 -7.36 -18.04
C LEU A 852 29.88 -8.38 -17.99
N LYS A 853 30.92 -8.24 -18.82
CA LYS A 853 32.06 -9.17 -18.87
C LYS A 853 32.79 -9.30 -17.53
N ASN A 854 32.87 -8.21 -16.77
CA ASN A 854 33.53 -8.15 -15.46
C ASN A 854 32.55 -8.25 -14.27
N LEU A 855 31.31 -8.68 -14.52
CA LEU A 855 30.30 -8.85 -13.46
C LEU A 855 30.78 -9.91 -12.47
N LYS A 856 30.93 -9.53 -11.19
CA LYS A 856 31.27 -10.47 -10.12
C LYS A 856 30.03 -11.23 -9.69
N PHE A 857 30.02 -12.55 -9.90
CA PHE A 857 28.98 -13.41 -9.35
C PHE A 857 29.12 -13.53 -7.82
N PRO A 858 27.99 -13.64 -7.08
CA PRO A 858 28.03 -13.94 -5.65
C PRO A 858 28.80 -15.23 -5.37
N THR A 859 29.56 -15.23 -4.28
CA THR A 859 30.38 -16.37 -3.87
C THR A 859 29.47 -17.54 -3.49
N LYS A 860 29.76 -18.72 -4.04
CA LYS A 860 29.04 -19.95 -3.70
C LYS A 860 29.72 -20.60 -2.50
N GLY A 861 28.99 -20.73 -1.39
CA GLY A 861 29.45 -21.41 -0.18
C GLY A 861 29.18 -22.92 -0.18
N ASP A 862 29.24 -23.49 1.01
CA ASP A 862 29.24 -24.93 1.31
C ASP A 862 27.98 -25.42 2.03
N LEU A 863 26.93 -24.59 2.17
CA LEU A 863 25.65 -25.03 2.74
C LEU A 863 25.05 -26.17 1.91
N ASP A 864 24.90 -27.34 2.53
CA ASP A 864 24.09 -28.42 1.99
C ASP A 864 22.61 -28.09 2.20
N LEU A 865 21.90 -27.86 1.09
CA LEU A 865 20.48 -27.52 1.10
C LEU A 865 19.63 -28.65 1.70
N ASN A 866 20.06 -29.92 1.63
CA ASN A 866 19.29 -31.02 2.19
C ASN A 866 19.21 -30.97 3.72
N LEU A 867 20.21 -30.36 4.38
CA LEU A 867 20.17 -30.15 5.84
C LEU A 867 19.03 -29.24 6.28
N ILE A 868 18.51 -28.38 5.39
CA ILE A 868 17.37 -27.52 5.69
C ILE A 868 16.16 -28.35 6.09
N LYS A 869 15.96 -29.53 5.48
CA LYS A 869 14.84 -30.44 5.79
C LYS A 869 14.88 -30.95 7.24
N GLN A 870 16.06 -30.99 7.84
CA GLN A 870 16.31 -31.40 9.22
C GLN A 870 16.41 -30.21 10.18
N SER A 871 16.22 -28.97 9.70
CA SER A 871 16.33 -27.79 10.54
C SER A 871 14.98 -27.44 11.16
N ASP A 872 14.95 -27.48 12.48
CA ASP A 872 13.70 -27.30 13.22
C ASP A 872 13.16 -25.87 13.16
N TYR A 873 14.06 -24.90 13.08
CA TYR A 873 13.70 -23.49 13.22
C TYR A 873 13.71 -22.73 11.90
N CYS A 874 13.74 -23.42 10.75
CA CYS A 874 13.63 -22.77 9.43
C CYS A 874 12.27 -22.08 9.28
N PHE A 875 11.20 -22.78 9.66
CA PHE A 875 9.81 -22.32 9.71
C PHE A 875 9.17 -22.93 10.96
N SER A 876 8.95 -22.14 12.02
CA SER A 876 8.55 -22.65 13.35
C SER A 876 7.85 -21.63 14.23
#